data_AF-A0A556V1S1-F1
#
_entry.id   AF-A0A556V1S1-F1
#
_cell.length_a   1.000
_cell.length_b   1.000
_cell.length_c   1.000
_cell.angle_alpha   90.00
_cell.angle_beta   90.00
_cell.angle_gamma   90.00
#
_symmetry.space_group_name_H-M   'P 1'
#
loop_
_entity.id
_entity.type
_entity.pdbx_description
1 polymer ?
#
loop_
_entity_poly.entity_id
_entity_poly.type
_entity_poly.pdbx_seq_one_letter_code
_entity_poly.pdbx_strand_id
1 'polypeptide(L)'
;MVSQTRPVHISSTGQQLDKTAVAGDSDASHHFSICRTSESNPACHTGNHVGQYYTLPPAHVRTLFSHGLPSRFQMQIKTFNEACVMVRQPAVELMSYLEKADYSKPAVRYLLYGETGCGKTMSLCHVLHFCFSQGWLVLHIPDAHLWVKNCSELLPSSSRPGRFDQPIQASQWLKNFKITNEQFLSKIKTTKRYVWTKREHTEEGRPLGELINQGVTRVKSSSDVVGAVLRELRLQVRGTSDAPFRLAVAVDGVNALWGRTTLKKEDKSEVSAEELTLTHNLRKMLRNDWSGGAILTTLSQTGSLYTSRSAYLPTELLGEVGFDQMDPFVPIPISAYNDQEFESCYLYYMDRNWLQHPHSKTEEGKKELIFLSNRNPSILERLLPALGHFLSFLSSRAGRRLQREQGQVQKNSTGTALRITLVPTEKYQHVKGFGGAMTDAAAINILSLSTKTQDQLLRQYFSPEGIEYSVVRVPMASCDFSTRLYTYADSPEDYSLLNFSLAEEDTRMKIPLIQRAQALSARPLALFASAWSSPAWLKTNGALIGKGSLKGKPGGKEYKTWAQYYIRFLEEYEKHNLSFWGLTTGNEPTAGEMTNYSFQALGFTPELQRDWIAMDLGPALHSSPYAQTRLIILDDNRFLLPYWARVVLSNVHAARYIHGIGVHWYWDHLTPAKFSLTTTHDLYPEYFILGTEACSGWSKLDPGVRLGSWERAEDYAHDIIEDLNNYVTGWTDWNLALDLSGGPNWVKNFVDSPIIVDQNKDVFYKQPTFYSMAHFSKFLCEGSQRIGVSFSEHTSLESSAFLRPDGSVVLIVLNRSDVELQFEVWDQTLGFLPANAPPHSILTLLWVTS
;
A
#
# COMPACT_ATOMS: atom_id res chain seq x y z
N MET A 1 -3.69 -70.36 39.71
CA MET A 1 -3.70 -71.82 39.58
C MET A 1 -3.00 -72.18 38.27
N VAL A 2 -1.95 -73.00 38.37
CA VAL A 2 -1.34 -73.85 37.32
C VAL A 2 -0.87 -73.11 36.04
N SER A 3 0.38 -72.65 35.89
CA SER A 3 1.67 -73.39 35.77
C SER A 3 1.63 -74.39 34.60
N GLN A 4 2.34 -74.21 33.49
CA GLN A 4 3.75 -74.48 33.17
C GLN A 4 3.77 -74.50 31.61
N THR A 5 4.81 -74.12 30.85
CA THR A 5 6.16 -74.69 30.84
C THR A 5 7.15 -73.77 30.08
N ARG A 6 8.38 -73.74 30.63
CA ARG A 6 9.68 -73.20 30.17
C ARG A 6 10.26 -73.97 28.93
N PRO A 7 11.50 -73.71 28.42
CA PRO A 7 12.45 -72.58 28.57
C PRO A 7 13.19 -72.11 27.27
N VAL A 8 13.64 -70.84 27.32
CA VAL A 8 15.01 -70.30 27.07
C VAL A 8 15.89 -70.86 25.94
N HIS A 9 16.26 -70.00 24.97
CA HIS A 9 17.66 -69.63 24.73
C HIS A 9 17.81 -68.25 24.09
N ILE A 10 18.72 -67.45 24.66
CA ILE A 10 19.07 -66.07 24.33
C ILE A 10 20.42 -66.06 23.60
N SER A 11 20.47 -65.42 22.43
CA SER A 11 21.53 -64.53 21.90
C SER A 11 21.11 -64.14 20.46
N SER A 12 21.24 -62.93 19.92
CA SER A 12 21.77 -61.63 20.34
C SER A 12 21.29 -60.60 19.30
N THR A 13 21.00 -59.37 19.73
CA THR A 13 21.14 -58.09 19.00
C THR A 13 20.33 -57.83 17.71
N GLY A 14 19.52 -56.75 17.74
CA GLY A 14 19.17 -55.96 16.54
C GLY A 14 17.78 -55.31 16.59
N GLN A 15 17.73 -54.00 16.76
CA GLN A 15 16.55 -53.13 16.87
C GLN A 15 15.53 -53.25 15.72
N GLN A 16 14.23 -53.24 16.06
CA GLN A 16 13.17 -52.51 15.33
C GLN A 16 11.84 -52.54 16.12
N LEU A 17 11.50 -51.43 16.76
CA LEU A 17 10.16 -51.09 17.23
C LEU A 17 9.80 -49.81 16.50
N ASP A 18 8.80 -49.86 15.62
CA ASP A 18 7.87 -48.75 15.37
C ASP A 18 6.79 -49.19 14.38
N LYS A 19 5.59 -49.42 14.89
CA LYS A 19 4.33 -49.38 14.14
C LYS A 19 3.22 -48.93 15.08
N THR A 20 2.94 -47.63 15.08
CA THR A 20 1.61 -47.07 15.39
C THR A 20 1.56 -45.60 14.97
N ALA A 21 1.33 -45.36 13.67
CA ALA A 21 0.82 -44.09 13.14
C ALA A 21 0.36 -44.29 11.69
N VAL A 22 -0.90 -44.66 11.47
CA VAL A 22 -1.56 -44.54 10.16
C VAL A 22 -3.01 -44.12 10.39
N ALA A 23 -3.23 -42.82 10.59
CA ALA A 23 -4.55 -42.18 10.51
C ALA A 23 -4.41 -40.64 10.40
N GLY A 24 -3.50 -40.15 9.54
CA GLY A 24 -3.26 -38.70 9.39
C GLY A 24 -2.90 -38.21 7.97
N ASP A 25 -2.56 -39.10 7.03
CA ASP A 25 -2.04 -38.69 5.71
C ASP A 25 -3.08 -38.57 4.59
N SER A 26 -4.35 -38.95 4.80
CA SER A 26 -5.34 -38.98 3.70
C SER A 26 -5.93 -37.62 3.35
N ASP A 27 -6.13 -36.71 4.33
CA ASP A 27 -6.80 -35.42 4.10
C ASP A 27 -5.90 -34.36 3.43
N ALA A 28 -4.61 -34.38 3.74
CA ALA A 28 -3.63 -33.49 3.11
C ALA A 28 -3.56 -33.73 1.60
N SER A 29 -3.48 -35.01 1.17
CA SER A 29 -3.35 -35.39 -0.24
C SER A 29 -4.54 -34.96 -1.12
N HIS A 30 -5.75 -34.88 -0.55
CA HIS A 30 -6.95 -34.46 -1.28
C HIS A 30 -6.98 -32.96 -1.58
N HIS A 31 -6.58 -32.11 -0.62
CA HIS A 31 -6.48 -30.65 -0.82
C HIS A 31 -5.42 -30.26 -1.86
N PHE A 32 -4.31 -31.00 -1.93
CA PHE A 32 -3.23 -30.74 -2.89
C PHE A 32 -3.56 -31.15 -4.34
N SER A 33 -4.51 -32.07 -4.55
CA SER A 33 -4.97 -32.43 -5.90
C SER A 33 -5.78 -31.32 -6.60
N ILE A 34 -6.24 -30.32 -5.84
CA ILE A 34 -7.14 -29.26 -6.34
C ILE A 34 -6.36 -28.13 -7.03
N CYS A 35 -5.13 -27.82 -6.57
CA CYS A 35 -4.35 -26.67 -7.05
C CYS A 35 -3.45 -26.96 -8.26
N ARG A 36 -3.27 -28.23 -8.65
CA ARG A 36 -2.46 -28.65 -9.79
C ARG A 36 -3.26 -29.49 -10.77
N THR A 37 -2.91 -29.39 -12.05
CA THR A 37 -3.40 -30.29 -13.10
C THR A 37 -2.30 -31.28 -13.50
N SER A 38 -2.70 -32.51 -13.86
CA SER A 38 -1.82 -33.49 -14.50
C SER A 38 -1.60 -33.21 -15.99
N GLU A 39 -2.43 -32.35 -16.58
CA GLU A 39 -2.31 -31.94 -17.97
C GLU A 39 -1.19 -30.90 -18.11
N SER A 40 -0.19 -31.24 -18.91
CA SER A 40 0.99 -30.37 -19.17
C SER A 40 1.00 -29.81 -20.59
N ASN A 41 0.11 -30.30 -21.45
CA ASN A 41 -0.08 -29.81 -22.81
C ASN A 41 -1.12 -28.68 -22.83
N PRO A 42 -0.71 -27.43 -23.17
CA PRO A 42 -1.62 -26.29 -23.21
C PRO A 42 -2.82 -26.46 -24.15
N ALA A 43 -2.69 -27.29 -25.19
CA ALA A 43 -3.79 -27.56 -26.13
C ALA A 43 -4.94 -28.35 -25.51
N CYS A 44 -4.70 -29.03 -24.39
CA CYS A 44 -5.72 -29.74 -23.63
C CYS A 44 -6.30 -28.90 -22.49
N HIS A 45 -5.83 -27.66 -22.29
CA HIS A 45 -6.33 -26.79 -21.23
C HIS A 45 -7.70 -26.24 -21.61
N THR A 46 -8.68 -26.41 -20.72
CA THR A 46 -10.08 -26.02 -20.90
C THR A 46 -10.55 -25.27 -19.66
N GLY A 47 -11.82 -24.83 -19.62
CA GLY A 47 -12.40 -24.19 -18.45
C GLY A 47 -12.25 -25.00 -17.14
N ASN A 48 -12.17 -26.33 -17.23
CA ASN A 48 -12.00 -27.22 -16.07
C ASN A 48 -10.62 -27.09 -15.40
N HIS A 49 -9.62 -26.59 -16.13
CA HIS A 49 -8.25 -26.45 -15.63
C HIS A 49 -7.98 -25.04 -15.07
N VAL A 50 -8.92 -24.09 -15.22
CA VAL A 50 -8.74 -22.70 -14.79
C VAL A 50 -8.53 -22.62 -13.29
N GLY A 51 -7.54 -21.83 -12.87
CA GLY A 51 -7.08 -21.71 -11.49
C GLY A 51 -5.99 -22.70 -11.11
N GLN A 52 -5.79 -23.79 -11.86
CA GLN A 52 -4.80 -24.81 -11.53
C GLN A 52 -3.42 -24.50 -12.12
N TYR A 53 -2.36 -24.94 -11.44
CA TYR A 53 -1.00 -24.89 -11.94
C TYR A 53 -0.67 -26.11 -12.81
N TYR A 54 -0.10 -25.88 -13.98
CA TYR A 54 0.53 -26.93 -14.79
C TYR A 54 2.04 -26.73 -14.81
N THR A 55 2.77 -27.83 -14.92
CA THR A 55 4.23 -27.82 -14.98
C THR A 55 4.71 -27.72 -16.41
N LEU A 56 5.53 -26.70 -16.69
CA LEU A 56 6.24 -26.56 -17.96
C LEU A 56 7.34 -27.62 -18.07
N PRO A 57 7.38 -28.42 -19.15
CA PRO A 57 8.46 -29.38 -19.36
C PRO A 57 9.83 -28.67 -19.38
N PRO A 58 10.85 -29.13 -18.64
CA PRO A 58 12.16 -28.47 -18.59
C PRO A 58 12.85 -28.33 -19.96
N ALA A 59 12.54 -29.25 -20.90
CA ALA A 59 12.99 -29.14 -22.29
C ALA A 59 12.38 -27.92 -23.01
N HIS A 60 11.09 -27.65 -22.79
CA HIS A 60 10.39 -26.48 -23.35
C HIS A 60 10.88 -25.19 -22.70
N VAL A 61 11.11 -25.16 -21.39
CA VAL A 61 11.66 -23.98 -20.70
C VAL A 61 13.02 -23.59 -21.31
N ARG A 62 13.90 -24.56 -21.56
CA ARG A 62 15.23 -24.30 -22.15
C ARG A 62 15.18 -23.86 -23.61
N THR A 63 14.22 -24.33 -24.39
CA THR A 63 14.12 -24.05 -25.84
C THR A 63 13.28 -22.81 -26.14
N LEU A 64 12.07 -22.71 -25.58
CA LEU A 64 11.14 -21.60 -25.79
C LEU A 64 11.48 -20.37 -24.94
N PHE A 65 11.95 -20.58 -23.71
CA PHE A 65 12.06 -19.53 -22.70
C PHE A 65 13.47 -19.29 -22.17
N SER A 66 14.51 -19.67 -22.92
CA SER A 66 15.93 -19.50 -22.54
C SER A 66 16.26 -18.13 -21.91
N HIS A 67 15.66 -17.06 -22.43
CA HIS A 67 15.66 -15.72 -21.83
C HIS A 67 14.29 -15.04 -21.91
N GLY A 68 13.22 -15.82 -22.03
CA GLY A 68 11.86 -15.34 -22.30
C GLY A 68 11.00 -15.10 -21.07
N LEU A 69 11.38 -15.67 -19.92
CA LEU A 69 10.61 -15.54 -18.68
C LEU A 69 11.08 -14.33 -17.86
N PRO A 70 10.18 -13.68 -17.09
CA PRO A 70 10.56 -12.63 -16.15
C PRO A 70 11.64 -13.07 -15.17
N SER A 71 12.59 -12.19 -14.84
CA SER A 71 13.74 -12.50 -13.97
C SER A 71 13.32 -13.02 -12.59
N ARG A 72 12.24 -12.48 -12.01
CA ARG A 72 11.68 -12.96 -10.74
C ARG A 72 11.11 -14.37 -10.84
N PHE A 73 10.35 -14.64 -11.90
CA PHE A 73 9.83 -15.98 -12.12
C PHE A 73 10.98 -16.98 -12.34
N GLN A 74 12.07 -16.59 -13.00
CA GLN A 74 13.27 -17.43 -13.10
C GLN A 74 13.92 -17.71 -11.72
N MET A 75 13.94 -16.74 -10.81
CA MET A 75 14.36 -16.97 -9.42
C MET A 75 13.41 -17.94 -8.72
N GLN A 76 12.10 -17.74 -8.86
CA GLN A 76 11.10 -18.62 -8.28
C GLN A 76 11.25 -20.06 -8.79
N ILE A 77 11.49 -20.26 -10.09
CA ILE A 77 11.78 -21.59 -10.67
C ILE A 77 12.98 -22.24 -10.00
N LYS A 78 14.05 -21.48 -9.78
CA LYS A 78 15.25 -21.98 -9.09
C LYS A 78 14.95 -22.33 -7.64
N THR A 79 14.15 -21.53 -6.94
CA THR A 79 13.83 -21.75 -5.53
C THR A 79 12.89 -22.93 -5.34
N PHE A 80 11.86 -23.07 -6.16
CA PHE A 80 10.90 -24.18 -6.09
C PHE A 80 11.39 -25.45 -6.81
N ASN A 81 12.49 -25.35 -7.55
CA ASN A 81 13.04 -26.42 -8.38
C ASN A 81 12.03 -26.94 -9.42
N GLU A 82 11.10 -26.09 -9.87
CA GLU A 82 10.12 -26.40 -10.89
C GLU A 82 9.59 -25.15 -11.60
N ALA A 83 9.07 -25.32 -12.81
CA ALA A 83 8.45 -24.23 -13.57
C ALA A 83 6.95 -24.46 -13.71
N CYS A 84 6.16 -23.89 -12.79
CA CYS A 84 4.72 -24.02 -12.79
C CYS A 84 4.04 -22.70 -13.17
N VAL A 85 3.09 -22.77 -14.09
CA VAL A 85 2.29 -21.62 -14.55
C VAL A 85 0.83 -21.91 -14.28
N MET A 86 0.09 -20.92 -13.77
CA MET A 86 -1.35 -21.05 -13.54
C MET A 86 -2.10 -20.93 -14.86
N VAL A 87 -3.04 -21.85 -15.10
CA VAL A 87 -4.01 -21.77 -16.20
C VAL A 87 -5.03 -20.70 -15.85
N ARG A 88 -5.06 -19.62 -16.63
CA ARG A 88 -6.00 -18.51 -16.42
C ARG A 88 -7.01 -18.40 -17.55
N GLN A 89 -8.22 -17.98 -17.20
CA GLN A 89 -9.33 -17.84 -18.15
C GLN A 89 -8.97 -17.02 -19.40
N PRO A 90 -8.31 -15.84 -19.31
CA PRO A 90 -7.98 -15.06 -20.50
C PRO A 90 -7.00 -15.76 -21.46
N ALA A 91 -6.12 -16.62 -20.94
CA ALA A 91 -5.21 -17.39 -21.77
C ALA A 91 -5.95 -18.52 -22.50
N VAL A 92 -6.88 -19.21 -21.82
CA VAL A 92 -7.74 -20.25 -22.41
C VAL A 92 -8.64 -19.68 -23.51
N GLU A 93 -9.24 -18.52 -23.27
CA GLU A 93 -10.02 -17.81 -24.28
C GLU A 93 -9.19 -17.45 -25.51
N LEU A 94 -7.99 -16.91 -25.31
CA LEU A 94 -7.08 -16.58 -26.39
C LEU A 94 -6.66 -17.81 -27.20
N MET A 95 -6.35 -18.94 -26.54
CA MET A 95 -6.07 -20.20 -27.22
C MET A 95 -7.27 -20.66 -28.08
N SER A 96 -8.49 -20.53 -27.56
CA SER A 96 -9.71 -20.85 -28.34
C SER A 96 -9.89 -19.93 -29.55
N TYR A 97 -9.57 -18.64 -29.43
CA TYR A 97 -9.60 -17.72 -30.57
C TYR A 97 -8.57 -18.10 -31.63
N LEU A 98 -7.37 -18.53 -31.23
CA LEU A 98 -6.36 -19.01 -32.17
C LEU A 98 -6.84 -20.28 -32.88
N GLU A 99 -7.38 -21.27 -32.18
CA GLU A 99 -7.88 -22.50 -32.81
C GLU A 99 -8.98 -22.24 -33.85
N LYS A 100 -9.86 -21.27 -33.59
CA LYS A 100 -10.99 -20.92 -34.47
C LYS A 100 -10.65 -19.88 -35.54
N ALA A 101 -9.44 -19.32 -35.54
CA ALA A 101 -9.08 -18.26 -36.45
C ALA A 101 -8.91 -18.76 -37.90
N ASP A 102 -9.45 -17.97 -38.84
CA ASP A 102 -9.22 -18.17 -40.26
C ASP A 102 -7.91 -17.49 -40.70
N TYR A 103 -6.85 -18.29 -40.84
CA TYR A 103 -5.52 -17.79 -41.19
C TYR A 103 -5.36 -17.40 -42.66
N SER A 104 -6.38 -17.58 -43.50
CA SER A 104 -6.40 -17.01 -44.86
C SER A 104 -6.56 -15.48 -44.83
N LYS A 105 -7.09 -14.93 -43.73
CA LYS A 105 -7.27 -13.51 -43.49
C LYS A 105 -6.01 -12.86 -42.90
N PRO A 106 -5.92 -11.52 -42.92
CA PRO A 106 -4.84 -10.81 -42.24
C PRO A 106 -4.70 -11.19 -40.77
N ALA A 107 -3.47 -11.23 -40.27
CA ALA A 107 -3.14 -11.64 -38.91
C ALA A 107 -3.89 -10.77 -37.88
N VAL A 108 -4.60 -11.43 -36.98
CA VAL A 108 -5.36 -10.75 -35.90
C VAL A 108 -4.38 -10.32 -34.80
N ARG A 109 -4.58 -9.10 -34.30
CA ARG A 109 -3.86 -8.53 -33.15
C ARG A 109 -4.66 -8.75 -31.87
N TYR A 110 -4.05 -9.40 -30.89
CA TYR A 110 -4.60 -9.57 -29.55
C TYR A 110 -3.77 -8.73 -28.57
N LEU A 111 -4.43 -7.88 -27.79
CA LEU A 111 -3.78 -6.96 -26.86
C LEU A 111 -4.22 -7.26 -25.42
N LEU A 112 -3.30 -7.82 -24.64
CA LEU A 112 -3.50 -8.08 -23.22
C LEU A 112 -3.21 -6.82 -22.41
N TYR A 113 -4.18 -6.35 -21.63
CA TYR A 113 -4.06 -5.15 -20.81
C TYR A 113 -4.66 -5.36 -19.41
N GLY A 114 -4.31 -4.49 -18.47
CA GLY A 114 -4.70 -4.60 -17.07
C GLY A 114 -3.65 -4.03 -16.12
N GLU A 115 -3.98 -3.94 -14.84
CA GLU A 115 -3.13 -3.31 -13.82
C GLU A 115 -1.74 -3.95 -13.68
N THR A 116 -0.78 -3.19 -13.14
CA THR A 116 0.59 -3.70 -12.94
C THR A 116 0.61 -4.84 -11.93
N GLY A 117 1.27 -5.94 -12.31
CA GLY A 117 1.38 -7.13 -11.45
C GLY A 117 0.26 -8.16 -11.57
N CYS A 118 -0.77 -7.91 -12.38
CA CYS A 118 -1.91 -8.84 -12.55
C CYS A 118 -1.61 -10.13 -13.35
N GLY A 119 -0.38 -10.32 -13.87
CA GLY A 119 0.00 -11.55 -14.58
C GLY A 119 -0.14 -11.54 -16.11
N LYS A 120 -0.13 -10.37 -16.76
CA LYS A 120 -0.15 -10.23 -18.23
C LYS A 120 0.94 -11.04 -18.93
N THR A 121 2.20 -10.85 -18.53
CA THR A 121 3.36 -11.56 -19.08
C THR A 121 3.23 -13.07 -18.94
N MET A 122 2.81 -13.55 -17.76
CA MET A 122 2.65 -14.99 -17.53
C MET A 122 1.53 -15.59 -18.38
N SER A 123 0.45 -14.83 -18.61
CA SER A 123 -0.63 -15.24 -19.51
C SER A 123 -0.16 -15.29 -20.98
N LEU A 124 0.66 -14.33 -21.41
CA LEU A 124 1.31 -14.36 -22.72
C LEU A 124 2.23 -15.58 -22.87
N CYS A 125 3.05 -15.89 -21.85
CA CYS A 125 3.93 -17.06 -21.87
C CYS A 125 3.14 -18.38 -21.97
N HIS A 126 1.98 -18.48 -21.32
CA HIS A 126 1.13 -19.66 -21.44
C HIS A 126 0.64 -19.85 -22.88
N VAL A 127 0.14 -18.79 -23.53
CA VAL A 127 -0.30 -18.85 -24.93
C VAL A 127 0.87 -19.10 -25.89
N LEU A 128 2.06 -18.59 -25.59
CA LEU A 128 3.27 -18.91 -26.36
C LEU A 128 3.64 -20.39 -26.28
N HIS A 129 3.49 -21.00 -25.10
CA HIS A 129 3.73 -22.43 -24.95
C HIS A 129 2.73 -23.25 -25.76
N PHE A 130 1.47 -22.83 -25.85
CA PHE A 130 0.48 -23.40 -26.78
C PHE A 130 0.92 -23.31 -28.24
N CYS A 131 1.28 -22.12 -28.73
CA CYS A 131 1.75 -21.95 -30.12
C CYS A 131 2.96 -22.83 -30.44
N PHE A 132 3.93 -22.90 -29.52
CA PHE A 132 5.11 -23.74 -29.67
C PHE A 132 4.76 -25.23 -29.72
N SER A 133 3.87 -25.70 -28.85
CA SER A 133 3.44 -27.11 -28.82
C SER A 133 2.56 -27.50 -30.01
N GLN A 134 1.89 -26.54 -30.64
CA GLN A 134 1.19 -26.72 -31.93
C GLN A 134 2.12 -26.62 -33.15
N GLY A 135 3.44 -26.52 -32.96
CA GLY A 135 4.41 -26.47 -34.05
C GLY A 135 4.43 -25.15 -34.82
N TRP A 136 4.11 -24.03 -34.18
CA TRP A 136 4.25 -22.71 -34.78
C TRP A 136 5.68 -22.18 -34.68
N LEU A 137 6.07 -21.33 -35.62
CA LEU A 137 7.26 -20.50 -35.49
C LEU A 137 6.96 -19.38 -34.48
N VAL A 138 7.79 -19.28 -33.44
CA VAL A 138 7.58 -18.30 -32.35
C VAL A 138 8.59 -17.17 -32.46
N LEU A 139 8.09 -15.97 -32.72
CA LEU A 139 8.85 -14.72 -32.66
C LEU A 139 8.49 -14.05 -31.34
N HIS A 140 9.32 -14.24 -30.31
CA HIS A 140 9.08 -13.69 -28.98
C HIS A 140 10.04 -12.53 -28.67
N ILE A 141 9.48 -11.42 -28.20
CA ILE A 141 10.20 -10.26 -27.65
C ILE A 141 9.77 -10.13 -26.19
N PRO A 142 10.61 -10.60 -25.24
CA PRO A 142 10.22 -10.73 -23.83
C PRO A 142 10.03 -9.42 -23.09
N ASP A 143 10.64 -8.34 -23.57
CA ASP A 143 10.45 -6.98 -23.04
C ASP A 143 10.91 -5.97 -24.10
N ALA A 144 9.96 -5.29 -24.74
CA ALA A 144 10.25 -4.28 -25.75
C ALA A 144 10.88 -3.00 -25.16
N HIS A 145 10.72 -2.72 -23.86
CA HIS A 145 11.32 -1.56 -23.21
C HIS A 145 12.85 -1.68 -23.12
N LEU A 146 13.41 -2.89 -23.12
CA LEU A 146 14.86 -3.10 -23.15
C LEU A 146 15.51 -2.61 -24.45
N TRP A 147 14.74 -2.53 -25.55
CA TRP A 147 15.23 -2.02 -26.85
C TRP A 147 15.23 -0.49 -26.94
N VAL A 148 14.57 0.20 -26.01
CA VAL A 148 14.46 1.67 -26.02
C VAL A 148 15.05 2.33 -24.77
N LYS A 149 15.54 1.53 -23.80
CA LYS A 149 16.07 2.04 -22.53
C LYS A 149 17.48 1.58 -22.16
N ASN A 150 17.70 0.27 -22.18
CA ASN A 150 18.93 -0.34 -21.65
C ASN A 150 19.87 -0.74 -22.78
N CYS A 151 20.04 0.14 -23.77
CA CYS A 151 20.97 -0.06 -24.88
C CYS A 151 22.35 0.47 -24.49
N SER A 152 23.25 -0.47 -24.18
CA SER A 152 24.64 -0.20 -23.82
C SER A 152 25.49 0.33 -24.98
N GLU A 153 25.14 0.00 -26.23
CA GLU A 153 25.84 0.48 -27.42
C GLU A 153 24.81 0.87 -28.49
N LEU A 154 24.87 2.12 -28.94
CA LEU A 154 24.03 2.67 -30.00
C LEU A 154 24.93 3.16 -31.14
N LEU A 155 24.74 2.63 -32.34
CA LEU A 155 25.57 2.95 -33.51
C LEU A 155 24.74 3.56 -34.63
N PRO A 156 25.25 4.56 -35.38
CA PRO A 156 24.63 4.98 -36.63
C PRO A 156 24.53 3.80 -37.61
N SER A 157 23.38 3.61 -38.24
CA SER A 157 23.16 2.49 -39.15
C SER A 157 23.99 2.62 -40.41
N SER A 158 24.70 1.54 -40.76
CA SER A 158 25.54 1.50 -41.95
C SER A 158 24.75 1.31 -43.26
N SER A 159 23.51 0.82 -43.16
CA SER A 159 22.65 0.52 -44.30
C SER A 159 21.61 1.61 -44.59
N ARG A 160 21.23 2.41 -43.58
CA ARG A 160 20.18 3.43 -43.69
C ARG A 160 20.58 4.73 -42.97
N PRO A 161 20.81 5.83 -43.72
CA PRO A 161 21.05 7.14 -43.13
C PRO A 161 19.91 7.56 -42.18
N GLY A 162 20.26 8.15 -41.04
CA GLY A 162 19.29 8.68 -40.06
C GLY A 162 18.69 7.64 -39.10
N ARG A 163 19.23 6.42 -39.05
CA ARG A 163 18.82 5.39 -38.07
C ARG A 163 19.93 4.98 -37.13
N PHE A 164 19.53 4.42 -36.01
CA PHE A 164 20.43 3.90 -35.00
C PHE A 164 20.20 2.40 -34.75
N ASP A 165 21.30 1.65 -34.81
CA ASP A 165 21.40 0.23 -34.61
C ASP A 165 21.70 -0.10 -33.13
N GLN A 166 21.08 -1.18 -32.65
CA GLN A 166 21.22 -1.72 -31.29
C GLN A 166 21.86 -3.11 -31.35
N PRO A 167 23.17 -3.19 -31.68
CA PRO A 167 23.81 -4.43 -32.08
C PRO A 167 23.82 -5.51 -30.99
N ILE A 168 23.95 -5.13 -29.71
CA ILE A 168 23.99 -6.06 -28.58
C ILE A 168 22.61 -6.71 -28.36
N GLN A 169 21.56 -5.90 -28.27
CA GLN A 169 20.17 -6.36 -28.08
C GLN A 169 19.74 -7.23 -29.27
N ALA A 170 20.10 -6.82 -30.49
CA ALA A 170 19.84 -7.58 -31.71
C ALA A 170 20.55 -8.94 -31.72
N SER A 171 21.85 -8.98 -31.37
CA SER A 171 22.63 -10.22 -31.31
C SER A 171 22.08 -11.20 -30.26
N GLN A 172 21.73 -10.69 -29.08
CA GLN A 172 21.14 -11.51 -28.01
C GLN A 172 19.78 -12.06 -28.44
N TRP A 173 18.93 -11.24 -29.05
CA TRP A 173 17.65 -11.71 -29.57
C TRP A 173 17.83 -12.76 -30.68
N LEU A 174 18.76 -12.58 -31.61
CA LEU A 174 19.05 -13.56 -32.67
C LEU A 174 19.52 -14.91 -32.12
N LYS A 175 20.34 -14.92 -31.06
CA LYS A 175 20.73 -16.16 -30.36
C LYS A 175 19.51 -16.89 -29.80
N ASN A 176 18.60 -16.16 -29.17
CA ASN A 176 17.38 -16.74 -28.59
C ASN A 176 16.44 -17.26 -29.68
N PHE A 177 16.22 -16.45 -30.71
CA PHE A 177 15.41 -16.82 -31.86
C PHE A 177 15.92 -18.08 -32.56
N LYS A 178 17.25 -18.24 -32.66
CA LYS A 178 17.89 -19.44 -33.19
C LYS A 178 17.56 -20.68 -32.36
N ILE A 179 17.68 -20.58 -31.03
CA ILE A 179 17.42 -21.69 -30.09
C ILE A 179 15.95 -22.12 -30.17
N THR A 180 15.01 -21.16 -30.18
CA THR A 180 13.58 -21.46 -30.16
C THR A 180 13.08 -22.08 -31.48
N ASN A 181 13.64 -21.66 -32.63
CA ASN A 181 13.09 -21.99 -33.95
C ASN A 181 14.01 -22.86 -34.81
N GLU A 182 14.98 -23.57 -34.21
CA GLU A 182 16.01 -24.34 -34.92
C GLU A 182 15.45 -25.22 -36.06
N GLN A 183 14.31 -25.89 -35.80
CA GLN A 183 13.63 -26.76 -36.76
C GLN A 183 13.14 -26.08 -38.06
N PHE A 184 12.96 -24.76 -38.06
CA PHE A 184 12.50 -23.98 -39.21
C PHE A 184 13.65 -23.32 -39.99
N LEU A 185 14.82 -23.17 -39.37
CA LEU A 185 15.91 -22.35 -39.93
C LEU A 185 16.50 -22.90 -41.22
N SER A 186 16.42 -24.22 -41.42
CA SER A 186 16.84 -24.90 -42.65
C SER A 186 15.76 -24.90 -43.74
N LYS A 187 14.49 -24.77 -43.34
CA LYS A 187 13.33 -24.84 -44.24
C LYS A 187 13.05 -23.49 -44.91
N ILE A 188 13.25 -22.39 -44.19
CA ILE A 188 13.02 -21.03 -44.67
C ILE A 188 14.26 -20.56 -45.44
N LYS A 189 14.08 -20.07 -46.67
CA LYS A 189 15.18 -19.64 -47.55
C LYS A 189 15.10 -18.15 -47.84
N THR A 190 16.22 -17.46 -48.02
CA THR A 190 16.23 -16.04 -48.37
C THR A 190 15.60 -15.80 -49.74
N THR A 191 14.68 -14.85 -49.86
CA THR A 191 14.03 -14.48 -51.13
C THR A 191 14.82 -13.44 -51.93
N LYS A 192 15.91 -12.92 -51.37
CA LYS A 192 16.76 -11.93 -52.02
C LYS A 192 18.17 -11.95 -51.45
N ARG A 193 19.09 -11.34 -52.21
CA ARG A 193 20.45 -11.06 -51.77
C ARG A 193 20.51 -9.97 -50.71
N TYR A 194 21.28 -10.19 -49.64
CA TYR A 194 21.57 -9.23 -48.59
C TYR A 194 23.06 -8.88 -48.57
N VAL A 195 23.39 -7.60 -48.57
CA VAL A 195 24.76 -7.10 -48.52
C VAL A 195 25.02 -6.48 -47.16
N TRP A 196 26.00 -7.00 -46.42
CA TRP A 196 26.35 -6.53 -45.07
C TRP A 196 27.54 -5.57 -45.11
N THR A 197 28.52 -5.88 -45.96
CA THR A 197 29.69 -5.03 -46.22
C THR A 197 30.09 -5.16 -47.68
N LYS A 198 31.11 -4.39 -48.12
CA LYS A 198 31.68 -4.52 -49.48
C LYS A 198 32.17 -5.93 -49.82
N ARG A 199 32.49 -6.77 -48.81
CA ARG A 199 33.04 -8.12 -48.97
C ARG A 199 32.10 -9.24 -48.50
N GLU A 200 31.16 -8.94 -47.60
CA GLU A 200 30.28 -9.94 -47.00
C GLU A 200 28.83 -9.76 -47.50
N HIS A 201 28.27 -10.82 -48.08
CA HIS A 201 26.90 -10.87 -48.57
C HIS A 201 26.30 -12.27 -48.36
N THR A 202 24.97 -12.33 -48.22
CA THR A 202 24.20 -13.57 -48.20
C THR A 202 23.37 -13.64 -49.48
N GLU A 203 23.62 -14.66 -50.30
CA GLU A 203 22.92 -14.85 -51.57
C GLU A 203 21.45 -15.26 -51.37
N GLU A 204 20.68 -15.10 -52.44
CA GLU A 204 19.30 -15.60 -52.52
C GLU A 204 19.28 -17.15 -52.45
N GLY A 205 18.23 -17.71 -51.86
CA GLY A 205 18.02 -19.15 -51.72
C GLY A 205 18.81 -19.82 -50.58
N ARG A 206 19.57 -19.06 -49.78
CA ARG A 206 20.32 -19.59 -48.62
C ARG A 206 19.39 -19.81 -47.42
N PRO A 207 19.67 -20.79 -46.54
CA PRO A 207 18.86 -21.02 -45.34
C PRO A 207 18.85 -19.82 -44.38
N LEU A 208 17.71 -19.57 -43.72
CA LEU A 208 17.56 -18.51 -42.72
C LEU A 208 18.54 -18.67 -41.55
N GLY A 209 18.94 -19.91 -41.22
CA GLY A 209 19.96 -20.18 -40.21
C GLY A 209 21.32 -19.53 -40.51
N GLU A 210 21.73 -19.44 -41.77
CA GLU A 210 22.99 -18.80 -42.16
C GLU A 210 22.92 -17.28 -41.96
N LEU A 211 21.77 -16.69 -42.32
CA LEU A 211 21.48 -15.28 -42.09
C LEU A 211 21.59 -14.93 -40.60
N ILE A 212 21.01 -15.76 -39.73
CA ILE A 212 21.06 -15.56 -38.28
C ILE A 212 22.49 -15.72 -37.75
N ASN A 213 23.22 -16.75 -38.20
CA ASN A 213 24.62 -16.96 -37.80
C ASN A 213 25.49 -15.75 -38.15
N GLN A 214 25.28 -15.13 -39.31
CA GLN A 214 25.98 -13.90 -39.69
C GLN A 214 25.77 -12.78 -38.66
N GLY A 215 24.53 -12.55 -38.21
CA GLY A 215 24.24 -11.56 -37.16
C GLY A 215 24.83 -11.93 -35.80
N VAL A 216 24.80 -13.21 -35.42
CA VAL A 216 25.37 -13.68 -34.15
C VAL A 216 26.89 -13.52 -34.12
N THR A 217 27.58 -13.84 -35.22
CA THR A 217 29.05 -13.73 -35.33
C THR A 217 29.51 -12.28 -35.52
N ARG A 218 28.76 -11.47 -36.26
CA ARG A 218 29.07 -10.06 -36.54
C ARG A 218 28.08 -9.14 -35.83
N VAL A 219 28.39 -8.85 -34.57
CA VAL A 219 27.54 -8.04 -33.67
C VAL A 219 27.13 -6.71 -34.31
N LYS A 220 28.03 -6.01 -35.01
CA LYS A 220 27.75 -4.71 -35.67
C LYS A 220 26.64 -4.75 -36.73
N SER A 221 26.46 -5.87 -37.45
CA SER A 221 25.40 -6.02 -38.46
C SER A 221 24.12 -6.65 -37.91
N SER A 222 24.06 -6.98 -36.62
CA SER A 222 22.94 -7.74 -36.03
C SER A 222 21.59 -7.05 -36.22
N SER A 223 21.53 -5.73 -36.06
CA SER A 223 20.27 -4.96 -36.17
C SER A 223 19.66 -5.07 -37.56
N ASP A 224 20.49 -5.01 -38.60
CA ASP A 224 20.07 -5.18 -39.98
C ASP A 224 19.67 -6.62 -40.29
N VAL A 225 20.39 -7.60 -39.72
CA VAL A 225 20.05 -9.03 -39.81
C VAL A 225 18.68 -9.29 -39.19
N VAL A 226 18.34 -8.70 -38.04
CA VAL A 226 16.98 -8.78 -37.48
C VAL A 226 15.95 -8.24 -38.48
N GLY A 227 16.20 -7.07 -39.07
CA GLY A 227 15.33 -6.50 -40.10
C GLY A 227 15.18 -7.37 -41.36
N ALA A 228 16.21 -8.15 -41.70
CA ALA A 228 16.17 -9.13 -42.78
C ALA A 228 15.33 -10.35 -42.40
N VAL A 229 15.57 -10.94 -41.21
CA VAL A 229 14.81 -12.09 -40.68
C VAL A 229 13.31 -11.77 -40.62
N LEU A 230 12.94 -10.64 -39.99
CA LEU A 230 11.52 -10.22 -39.88
C LEU A 230 10.85 -10.07 -41.25
N ARG A 231 11.60 -9.61 -42.25
CA ARG A 231 11.08 -9.46 -43.61
C ARG A 231 10.88 -10.81 -44.31
N GLU A 232 11.84 -11.71 -44.22
CA GLU A 232 11.72 -13.05 -44.82
C GLU A 232 10.56 -13.83 -44.22
N LEU A 233 10.40 -13.77 -42.89
CA LEU A 233 9.25 -14.36 -42.20
C LEU A 233 7.94 -13.80 -42.75
N ARG A 234 7.81 -12.47 -42.83
CA ARG A 234 6.59 -11.82 -43.33
C ARG A 234 6.26 -12.15 -44.79
N LEU A 235 7.27 -12.36 -45.65
CA LEU A 235 7.07 -12.68 -47.07
C LEU A 235 6.69 -14.15 -47.32
N GLN A 236 7.15 -15.06 -46.46
CA GLN A 236 6.98 -16.50 -46.66
C GLN A 236 5.83 -17.09 -45.85
N VAL A 237 5.35 -16.37 -44.83
CA VAL A 237 4.12 -16.72 -44.11
C VAL A 237 2.93 -16.47 -45.02
N ARG A 238 2.16 -17.52 -45.28
CA ARG A 238 0.95 -17.50 -46.12
C ARG A 238 -0.19 -18.20 -45.39
N GLY A 239 -1.41 -17.75 -45.64
CA GLY A 239 -2.62 -18.31 -45.05
C GLY A 239 -3.15 -19.59 -45.71
N THR A 240 -2.42 -20.15 -46.67
CA THR A 240 -2.84 -21.34 -47.44
C THR A 240 -2.38 -22.63 -46.77
N SER A 241 -3.09 -23.73 -46.99
CA SER A 241 -2.78 -25.06 -46.43
C SER A 241 -1.39 -25.62 -46.81
N ASP A 242 -0.75 -25.05 -47.83
CA ASP A 242 0.60 -25.40 -48.31
C ASP A 242 1.71 -24.49 -47.71
N ALA A 243 1.38 -23.71 -46.68
CA ALA A 243 2.34 -22.81 -46.03
C ALA A 243 3.37 -23.61 -45.19
N PRO A 244 4.66 -23.25 -45.24
CA PRO A 244 5.72 -24.01 -44.59
C PRO A 244 5.69 -23.96 -43.05
N PHE A 245 5.01 -22.97 -42.46
CA PHE A 245 4.84 -22.78 -41.02
C PHE A 245 3.74 -21.73 -40.72
N ARG A 246 3.20 -21.78 -39.49
CA ARG A 246 2.39 -20.69 -38.90
C ARG A 246 3.26 -19.79 -38.04
N LEU A 247 2.94 -18.50 -37.95
CA LEU A 247 3.74 -17.52 -37.22
C LEU A 247 3.01 -16.93 -36.01
N ALA A 248 3.62 -17.02 -34.83
CA ALA A 248 3.19 -16.30 -33.63
C ALA A 248 4.15 -15.14 -33.34
N VAL A 249 3.67 -13.90 -33.42
CA VAL A 249 4.45 -12.69 -33.08
C VAL A 249 4.05 -12.27 -31.68
N ALA A 250 4.90 -12.51 -30.68
CA ALA A 250 4.66 -12.16 -29.29
C ALA A 250 5.56 -11.00 -28.84
N VAL A 251 4.96 -9.91 -28.35
CA VAL A 251 5.69 -8.74 -27.85
C VAL A 251 5.16 -8.34 -26.48
N ASP A 252 6.00 -8.47 -25.45
CA ASP A 252 5.69 -7.96 -24.11
C ASP A 252 6.05 -6.46 -24.03
N GLY A 253 5.14 -5.63 -23.52
CA GLY A 253 5.34 -4.18 -23.38
C GLY A 253 5.32 -3.43 -24.72
N VAL A 254 4.41 -3.77 -25.63
CA VAL A 254 4.37 -3.24 -27.01
C VAL A 254 4.30 -1.71 -27.09
N ASN A 255 3.77 -1.06 -26.06
CA ASN A 255 3.72 0.39 -25.96
C ASN A 255 5.11 1.07 -25.92
N ALA A 256 6.19 0.32 -25.61
CA ALA A 256 7.56 0.80 -25.75
C ALA A 256 7.88 1.30 -27.17
N LEU A 257 7.20 0.75 -28.18
CA LEU A 257 7.50 1.05 -29.57
C LEU A 257 7.10 2.45 -29.98
N TRP A 258 6.15 3.10 -29.30
CA TRP A 258 5.69 4.47 -29.55
C TRP A 258 6.01 5.43 -28.39
N GLY A 259 6.42 4.91 -27.23
CA GLY A 259 6.81 5.71 -26.08
C GLY A 259 8.15 6.45 -26.26
N ARG A 260 8.46 7.31 -25.28
CA ARG A 260 9.75 8.00 -25.22
C ARG A 260 10.88 7.04 -24.87
N THR A 261 12.04 7.24 -25.51
CA THR A 261 13.27 6.48 -25.24
C THR A 261 14.13 7.19 -24.19
N THR A 262 15.04 6.49 -23.53
CA THR A 262 16.09 7.14 -22.68
C THR A 262 17.41 7.32 -23.44
N LEU A 263 17.43 6.99 -24.73
CA LEU A 263 18.65 6.97 -25.54
C LEU A 263 18.94 8.36 -26.08
N LYS A 264 20.23 8.71 -26.12
CA LYS A 264 20.71 10.01 -26.61
C LYS A 264 21.66 9.83 -27.79
N LYS A 265 21.59 10.76 -28.73
CA LYS A 265 22.55 10.89 -29.84
C LYS A 265 23.88 11.43 -29.31
N GLU A 266 24.92 11.43 -30.14
CA GLU A 266 26.24 11.98 -29.78
C GLU A 266 26.18 13.48 -29.39
N ASP A 267 25.26 14.24 -29.98
CA ASP A 267 24.98 15.64 -29.67
C ASP A 267 24.12 15.84 -28.40
N LYS A 268 23.83 14.76 -27.66
CA LYS A 268 22.97 14.69 -26.46
C LYS A 268 21.48 14.93 -26.71
N SER A 269 21.03 15.09 -27.95
CA SER A 269 19.60 15.13 -28.28
C SER A 269 18.94 13.76 -28.08
N GLU A 270 17.63 13.76 -27.85
CA GLU A 270 16.86 12.52 -27.64
C GLU A 270 16.70 11.74 -28.95
N VAL A 271 16.81 10.42 -28.87
CA VAL A 271 16.54 9.52 -30.01
C VAL A 271 15.05 9.17 -30.00
N SER A 272 14.36 9.40 -31.11
CA SER A 272 12.97 8.97 -31.25
C SER A 272 12.89 7.44 -31.39
N ALA A 273 11.83 6.83 -30.88
CA ALA A 273 11.60 5.39 -31.04
C ALA A 273 11.53 4.96 -32.52
N GLU A 274 11.19 5.88 -33.43
CA GLU A 274 11.16 5.62 -34.88
C GLU A 274 12.53 5.58 -35.55
N GLU A 275 13.51 6.28 -34.97
CA GLU A 275 14.89 6.32 -35.47
C GLU A 275 15.64 5.01 -35.17
N LEU A 276 15.10 4.19 -34.28
CA LEU A 276 15.67 2.92 -33.85
C LEU A 276 15.37 1.79 -34.85
N THR A 277 16.41 1.12 -35.36
CA THR A 277 16.27 0.08 -36.39
C THR A 277 15.41 -1.11 -35.94
N LEU A 278 15.57 -1.58 -34.70
CA LEU A 278 14.78 -2.71 -34.18
C LEU A 278 13.31 -2.34 -34.04
N THR A 279 13.01 -1.21 -33.41
CA THR A 279 11.64 -0.67 -33.25
C THR A 279 10.96 -0.48 -34.59
N HIS A 280 11.65 0.13 -35.56
CA HIS A 280 11.12 0.35 -36.91
C HIS A 280 10.71 -0.95 -37.60
N ASN A 281 11.56 -1.99 -37.54
CA ASN A 281 11.26 -3.27 -38.19
C ASN A 281 10.18 -4.04 -37.44
N LEU A 282 10.12 -3.92 -36.12
CA LEU A 282 9.06 -4.55 -35.33
C LEU A 282 7.69 -3.92 -35.58
N ARG A 283 7.59 -2.58 -35.65
CA ARG A 283 6.35 -1.90 -36.04
C ARG A 283 5.82 -2.35 -37.40
N LYS A 284 6.69 -2.70 -38.34
CA LYS A 284 6.30 -3.30 -39.64
C LYS A 284 5.75 -4.72 -39.52
N MET A 285 6.24 -5.48 -38.54
CA MET A 285 5.76 -6.83 -38.26
C MET A 285 4.38 -6.82 -37.61
N LEU A 286 4.06 -5.77 -36.85
CA LEU A 286 2.76 -5.57 -36.20
C LEU A 286 1.67 -5.06 -37.14
N ARG A 287 1.95 -4.84 -38.44
CA ARG A 287 0.94 -4.42 -39.42
C ARG A 287 0.03 -5.59 -39.80
N ASN A 288 -1.25 -5.29 -40.07
CA ASN A 288 -2.21 -6.26 -40.60
C ASN A 288 -2.04 -6.48 -42.12
N ASP A 289 -0.79 -6.50 -42.61
CA ASP A 289 -0.44 -6.61 -44.04
C ASP A 289 0.02 -8.03 -44.45
N TRP A 290 -0.11 -9.01 -43.56
CA TRP A 290 0.27 -10.40 -43.78
C TRP A 290 -0.74 -11.37 -43.16
N SER A 291 -0.82 -12.59 -43.68
CA SER A 291 -1.78 -13.66 -43.31
C SER A 291 -1.02 -14.94 -42.98
N GLY A 292 -1.59 -15.87 -42.20
CA GLY A 292 -0.91 -17.13 -41.85
C GLY A 292 -0.36 -17.19 -40.42
N GLY A 293 -0.81 -16.29 -39.55
CA GLY A 293 -0.39 -16.25 -38.14
C GLY A 293 -1.20 -15.27 -37.29
N ALA A 294 -0.68 -14.98 -36.09
CA ALA A 294 -1.31 -14.10 -35.11
C ALA A 294 -0.29 -13.20 -34.40
N ILE A 295 -0.76 -12.03 -33.95
CA ILE A 295 0.01 -11.05 -33.19
C ILE A 295 -0.51 -11.04 -31.76
N LEU A 296 0.35 -11.37 -30.80
CA LEU A 296 0.07 -11.46 -29.37
C LEU A 296 0.87 -10.36 -28.66
N THR A 297 0.20 -9.40 -28.04
CA THR A 297 0.87 -8.24 -27.45
C THR A 297 0.37 -7.97 -26.04
N THR A 298 1.22 -7.42 -25.19
CA THR A 298 0.82 -6.93 -23.87
C THR A 298 1.14 -5.44 -23.76
N LEU A 299 0.42 -4.75 -22.88
CA LEU A 299 0.82 -3.43 -22.41
C LEU A 299 1.63 -3.54 -21.12
N SER A 300 2.66 -2.70 -20.99
CA SER A 300 3.44 -2.59 -19.76
C SER A 300 3.61 -1.14 -19.34
N GLN A 301 3.21 -0.86 -18.10
CA GLN A 301 3.52 0.38 -17.42
C GLN A 301 4.98 0.38 -16.93
N THR A 302 5.46 -0.77 -16.46
CA THR A 302 6.83 -0.96 -16.00
C THR A 302 7.78 -0.71 -17.16
N GLY A 303 8.59 0.34 -17.06
CA GLY A 303 9.48 0.74 -18.14
C GLY A 303 8.91 1.82 -19.07
N SER A 304 7.74 2.41 -18.84
CA SER A 304 7.31 3.63 -19.57
C SER A 304 7.79 4.91 -18.87
N LEU A 305 8.21 5.94 -19.63
CA LEU A 305 8.63 7.24 -19.06
C LEU A 305 7.42 8.15 -18.89
N TYR A 306 7.32 8.82 -17.73
CA TYR A 306 6.31 9.86 -17.43
C TYR A 306 4.83 9.43 -17.49
N THR A 307 4.56 8.13 -17.48
CA THR A 307 3.20 7.59 -17.41
C THR A 307 2.71 7.52 -15.96
N SER A 308 1.46 7.92 -15.70
CA SER A 308 0.84 7.82 -14.37
C SER A 308 0.88 6.38 -13.84
N ARG A 309 1.08 6.21 -12.52
CA ARG A 309 1.03 4.91 -11.84
C ARG A 309 -0.35 4.23 -11.90
N SER A 310 -1.41 4.96 -12.25
CA SER A 310 -2.76 4.42 -12.42
C SER A 310 -3.11 4.02 -13.86
N ALA A 311 -2.28 4.35 -14.85
CA ALA A 311 -2.62 4.14 -16.26
C ALA A 311 -2.36 2.68 -16.69
N TYR A 312 -3.36 2.04 -17.28
CA TYR A 312 -3.27 0.67 -17.77
C TYR A 312 -4.15 0.38 -19.00
N LEU A 313 -4.99 1.33 -19.42
CA LEU A 313 -5.86 1.16 -20.57
C LEU A 313 -5.07 1.32 -21.88
N PRO A 314 -5.50 0.66 -22.98
CA PRO A 314 -4.84 0.80 -24.28
C PRO A 314 -4.72 2.23 -24.78
N THR A 315 -5.77 3.04 -24.60
CA THR A 315 -5.79 4.47 -24.99
C THR A 315 -4.77 5.29 -24.21
N GLU A 316 -4.53 4.95 -22.94
CA GLU A 316 -3.59 5.67 -22.08
C GLU A 316 -2.13 5.28 -22.37
N LEU A 317 -1.85 3.98 -22.53
CA LEU A 317 -0.48 3.47 -22.62
C LEU A 317 0.10 3.51 -24.03
N LEU A 318 -0.71 3.32 -25.08
CA LEU A 318 -0.24 3.41 -26.47
C LEU A 318 -0.13 4.86 -26.95
N GLY A 319 -0.85 5.79 -26.32
CA GLY A 319 -1.07 7.13 -26.84
C GLY A 319 -1.86 7.12 -28.16
N GLU A 320 -2.18 8.30 -28.69
CA GLU A 320 -2.99 8.45 -29.92
C GLU A 320 -2.34 7.72 -31.11
N VAL A 321 -1.07 8.00 -31.39
CA VAL A 321 -0.35 7.42 -32.54
C VAL A 321 -0.21 5.90 -32.44
N GLY A 322 0.07 5.38 -31.25
CA GLY A 322 0.21 3.94 -31.05
C GLY A 322 -1.12 3.21 -31.13
N PHE A 323 -2.19 3.82 -30.61
CA PHE A 323 -3.54 3.28 -30.69
C PHE A 323 -4.02 3.20 -32.14
N ASP A 324 -3.90 4.29 -32.91
CA ASP A 324 -4.32 4.35 -34.31
C ASP A 324 -3.58 3.33 -35.20
N GLN A 325 -2.29 3.08 -34.92
CA GLN A 325 -1.50 2.11 -35.70
C GLN A 325 -1.78 0.64 -35.32
N MET A 326 -2.20 0.40 -34.08
CA MET A 326 -2.56 -0.92 -33.58
C MET A 326 -4.03 -1.28 -33.84
N ASP A 327 -4.89 -0.30 -34.09
CA ASP A 327 -6.28 -0.51 -34.50
C ASP A 327 -6.36 -1.15 -35.90
N PRO A 328 -7.26 -2.13 -36.15
CA PRO A 328 -8.07 -2.85 -35.16
C PRO A 328 -7.29 -3.93 -34.40
N PHE A 329 -7.61 -4.11 -33.12
CA PHE A 329 -7.14 -5.21 -32.27
C PHE A 329 -8.24 -5.75 -31.35
N VAL A 330 -8.08 -7.00 -30.88
CA VAL A 330 -8.95 -7.64 -29.90
C VAL A 330 -8.41 -7.36 -28.49
N PRO A 331 -9.11 -6.56 -27.66
CA PRO A 331 -8.68 -6.28 -26.29
C PRO A 331 -8.96 -7.48 -25.37
N ILE A 332 -7.97 -7.89 -24.58
CA ILE A 332 -8.08 -8.99 -23.60
C ILE A 332 -7.73 -8.46 -22.20
N PRO A 333 -8.74 -8.22 -21.34
CA PRO A 333 -8.49 -7.72 -19.99
C PRO A 333 -7.93 -8.83 -19.09
N ILE A 334 -6.87 -8.50 -18.36
CA ILE A 334 -6.25 -9.36 -17.34
C ILE A 334 -6.47 -8.70 -15.97
N SER A 335 -7.34 -9.28 -15.15
CA SER A 335 -7.60 -8.85 -13.78
C SER A 335 -6.62 -9.46 -12.77
N ALA A 336 -6.65 -8.96 -11.54
CA ALA A 336 -6.12 -9.64 -10.37
C ALA A 336 -6.75 -11.04 -10.20
N TYR A 337 -6.21 -11.84 -9.28
CA TYR A 337 -6.72 -13.19 -9.06
C TYR A 337 -8.17 -13.16 -8.56
N ASN A 338 -9.01 -14.01 -9.15
CA ASN A 338 -10.31 -14.32 -8.56
C ASN A 338 -10.13 -15.24 -7.33
N ASP A 339 -11.22 -15.56 -6.62
CA ASP A 339 -11.14 -16.37 -5.40
C ASP A 339 -10.50 -17.75 -5.63
N GLN A 340 -10.84 -18.43 -6.73
CA GLN A 340 -10.29 -19.74 -7.06
C GLN A 340 -8.80 -19.69 -7.45
N GLU A 341 -8.40 -18.68 -8.24
CA GLU A 341 -7.02 -18.44 -8.62
C GLU A 341 -6.17 -18.11 -7.38
N PHE A 342 -6.68 -17.26 -6.49
CA PHE A 342 -6.00 -16.91 -5.25
C PHE A 342 -5.85 -18.15 -4.36
N GLU A 343 -6.92 -18.92 -4.18
CA GLU A 343 -6.89 -20.17 -3.39
C GLU A 343 -5.80 -21.10 -3.89
N SER A 344 -5.77 -21.32 -5.20
CA SER A 344 -4.81 -22.23 -5.82
C SER A 344 -3.38 -21.72 -5.68
N CYS A 345 -3.15 -20.40 -5.78
CA CYS A 345 -1.85 -19.76 -5.53
C CYS A 345 -1.41 -19.92 -4.07
N TYR A 346 -2.32 -19.68 -3.13
CA TYR A 346 -2.09 -19.84 -1.70
C TYR A 346 -1.72 -21.29 -1.36
N LEU A 347 -2.49 -22.27 -1.84
CA LEU A 347 -2.20 -23.70 -1.66
C LEU A 347 -0.88 -24.12 -2.31
N TYR A 348 -0.55 -23.56 -3.48
CA TYR A 348 0.73 -23.79 -4.15
C TYR A 348 1.91 -23.25 -3.33
N TYR A 349 1.79 -22.04 -2.76
CA TYR A 349 2.82 -21.48 -1.88
C TYR A 349 2.94 -22.22 -0.54
N MET A 350 1.85 -22.78 -0.04
CA MET A 350 1.87 -23.69 1.10
C MET A 350 2.63 -24.99 0.79
N ASP A 351 2.33 -25.64 -0.33
CA ASP A 351 3.03 -26.86 -0.80
C ASP A 351 4.54 -26.63 -0.96
N ARG A 352 4.92 -25.46 -1.50
CA ARG A 352 6.32 -25.09 -1.70
C ARG A 352 7.02 -24.53 -0.47
N ASN A 353 6.37 -24.56 0.70
CA ASN A 353 6.88 -23.97 1.94
C ASN A 353 7.37 -22.51 1.73
N TRP A 354 6.68 -21.77 0.86
CA TRP A 354 6.91 -20.36 0.61
C TRP A 354 6.24 -19.50 1.69
N LEU A 355 5.08 -19.95 2.17
CA LEU A 355 4.41 -19.40 3.35
C LEU A 355 4.88 -20.14 4.61
N GLN A 356 5.92 -19.60 5.24
CA GLN A 356 6.58 -20.27 6.38
C GLN A 356 5.96 -19.88 7.73
N HIS A 357 5.40 -18.68 7.83
CA HIS A 357 4.87 -18.16 9.09
C HIS A 357 3.63 -18.96 9.56
N PRO A 358 3.54 -19.39 10.83
CA PRO A 358 2.40 -20.19 11.30
C PRO A 358 1.03 -19.53 11.09
N HIS A 359 0.94 -18.20 11.25
CA HIS A 359 -0.31 -17.45 11.03
C HIS A 359 -0.75 -17.50 9.57
N SER A 360 0.17 -17.59 8.61
CA SER A 360 -0.20 -17.69 7.19
C SER A 360 -1.02 -18.95 6.88
N LYS A 361 -1.02 -19.95 7.79
CA LYS A 361 -1.77 -21.20 7.67
C LYS A 361 -3.18 -21.14 8.28
N THR A 362 -3.57 -20.02 8.88
CA THR A 362 -4.91 -19.82 9.46
C THR A 362 -5.82 -19.08 8.47
N GLU A 363 -7.14 -19.21 8.66
CA GLU A 363 -8.13 -18.48 7.84
C GLU A 363 -8.00 -16.96 7.97
N GLU A 364 -7.61 -16.47 9.16
CA GLU A 364 -7.34 -15.06 9.40
C GLU A 364 -6.10 -14.59 8.64
N GLY A 365 -5.01 -15.37 8.65
CA GLY A 365 -3.78 -15.02 7.93
C GLY A 365 -3.98 -15.09 6.42
N LYS A 366 -4.82 -15.99 5.94
CA LYS A 366 -5.25 -16.04 4.54
C LYS A 366 -6.06 -14.80 4.15
N LYS A 367 -7.02 -14.36 4.98
CA LYS A 367 -7.75 -13.10 4.78
C LYS A 367 -6.80 -11.89 4.78
N GLU A 368 -5.80 -11.91 5.64
CA GLU A 368 -4.76 -10.87 5.67
C GLU A 368 -3.91 -10.88 4.39
N LEU A 369 -3.50 -12.04 3.88
CA LEU A 369 -2.78 -12.16 2.60
C LEU A 369 -3.64 -11.66 1.42
N ILE A 370 -4.95 -11.95 1.42
CA ILE A 370 -5.91 -11.41 0.44
C ILE A 370 -5.94 -9.89 0.53
N PHE A 371 -6.09 -9.37 1.75
CA PHE A 371 -6.18 -7.95 2.04
C PHE A 371 -4.92 -7.18 1.64
N LEU A 372 -3.74 -7.62 2.11
CA LEU A 372 -2.45 -6.98 1.84
C LEU A 372 -2.05 -7.05 0.36
N SER A 373 -2.42 -8.12 -0.34
CA SER A 373 -2.10 -8.26 -1.76
C SER A 373 -3.15 -7.64 -2.67
N ASN A 374 -4.36 -7.37 -2.18
CA ASN A 374 -5.56 -7.11 -2.97
C ASN A 374 -5.71 -8.12 -4.13
N ARG A 375 -5.39 -9.40 -3.86
CA ARG A 375 -5.30 -10.50 -4.84
C ARG A 375 -4.39 -10.23 -6.05
N ASN A 376 -3.49 -9.24 -5.96
CA ASN A 376 -2.51 -8.95 -6.99
C ASN A 376 -1.35 -9.96 -6.90
N PRO A 377 -1.10 -10.78 -7.94
CA PRO A 377 -0.09 -11.83 -7.92
C PRO A 377 1.31 -11.33 -7.55
N SER A 378 1.71 -10.19 -8.12
CA SER A 378 3.04 -9.62 -7.88
C SER A 378 3.19 -9.00 -6.50
N ILE A 379 2.11 -8.50 -5.90
CA ILE A 379 2.15 -8.00 -4.52
C ILE A 379 2.21 -9.18 -3.58
N LEU A 380 1.37 -10.22 -3.77
CA LEU A 380 1.39 -11.43 -2.96
C LEU A 380 2.77 -12.09 -2.91
N GLU A 381 3.47 -12.17 -4.04
CA GLU A 381 4.87 -12.63 -4.11
C GLU A 381 5.84 -11.76 -3.28
N ARG A 382 5.55 -10.47 -3.11
CA ARG A 382 6.40 -9.45 -2.47
C ARG A 382 6.08 -9.15 -1.01
N LEU A 383 4.99 -9.69 -0.45
CA LEU A 383 4.51 -9.33 0.88
C LEU A 383 5.46 -9.71 2.03
N LEU A 384 6.51 -10.48 1.75
CA LEU A 384 7.48 -10.93 2.74
C LEU A 384 8.81 -10.16 2.59
N PRO A 385 9.29 -9.42 3.61
CA PRO A 385 10.72 -9.21 3.75
C PRO A 385 11.37 -10.60 3.89
N ALA A 386 12.32 -10.93 3.03
CA ALA A 386 13.07 -12.18 3.21
C ALA A 386 13.79 -12.15 4.57
N LEU A 387 13.69 -13.22 5.34
CA LEU A 387 14.38 -13.38 6.63
C LEU A 387 15.84 -12.90 6.49
N GLY A 388 16.28 -12.00 7.37
CA GLY A 388 17.60 -11.35 7.29
C GLY A 388 17.65 -10.05 6.46
N HIS A 389 16.53 -9.46 6.10
CA HIS A 389 16.44 -8.09 5.56
C HIS A 389 15.47 -7.23 6.38
N PHE A 390 15.68 -5.91 6.33
CA PHE A 390 14.76 -4.93 6.90
C PHE A 390 14.43 -3.86 5.86
N LEU A 391 13.27 -3.23 6.01
CA LEU A 391 12.85 -2.07 5.23
C LEU A 391 13.13 -0.82 6.02
N SER A 392 13.56 0.23 5.34
CA SER A 392 13.69 1.57 5.91
C SER A 392 12.85 2.56 5.12
N PHE A 393 12.23 3.50 5.82
CA PHE A 393 11.44 4.59 5.25
C PHE A 393 11.94 5.89 5.83
N LEU A 394 12.36 6.81 4.97
CA LEU A 394 13.04 8.04 5.40
C LEU A 394 12.33 9.28 4.87
N SER A 395 12.06 10.22 5.78
CA SER A 395 11.72 11.59 5.46
C SER A 395 12.78 12.53 6.03
N SER A 396 13.15 13.58 5.30
CA SER A 396 14.15 14.55 5.78
C SER A 396 13.89 15.96 5.29
N ARG A 397 14.47 16.94 5.99
CA ARG A 397 14.48 18.35 5.59
C ARG A 397 15.01 18.55 4.17
N ALA A 398 15.96 17.73 3.74
CA ALA A 398 16.55 17.74 2.40
C ALA A 398 15.59 17.32 1.27
N GLY A 399 14.35 16.91 1.59
CA GLY A 399 13.30 16.65 0.61
C GLY A 399 12.92 15.17 0.43
N ARG A 400 13.52 14.25 1.20
CA ARG A 400 13.05 12.85 1.22
C ARG A 400 11.68 12.77 1.88
N ARG A 401 10.78 11.94 1.35
CA ARG A 401 9.38 11.82 1.78
C ARG A 401 8.97 10.35 1.75
N LEU A 402 9.01 9.68 2.90
CA LEU A 402 8.84 8.22 3.03
C LEU A 402 9.59 7.43 1.95
N GLN A 403 10.83 7.83 1.68
CA GLN A 403 11.66 7.15 0.71
C GLN A 403 11.97 5.75 1.23
N ARG A 404 11.46 4.73 0.53
CA ARG A 404 11.68 3.33 0.88
C ARG A 404 13.05 2.88 0.41
N GLU A 405 13.81 2.27 1.31
CA GLU A 405 15.05 1.55 1.03
C GLU A 405 14.97 0.16 1.70
N GLN A 406 15.93 -0.71 1.38
CA GLN A 406 16.03 -2.05 1.94
C GLN A 406 17.46 -2.26 2.42
N GLY A 407 17.61 -2.71 3.67
CA GLY A 407 18.88 -3.08 4.26
C GLY A 407 18.97 -4.58 4.54
N GLN A 408 20.18 -5.04 4.79
CA GLN A 408 20.47 -6.44 5.12
C GLN A 408 20.91 -6.53 6.59
N VAL A 409 20.39 -7.54 7.29
CA VAL A 409 20.80 -7.86 8.66
C VAL A 409 22.21 -8.48 8.62
N GLN A 410 23.07 -8.03 9.52
CA GLN A 410 24.42 -8.53 9.69
C GLN A 410 24.53 -9.43 10.91
N LYS A 411 25.31 -10.51 10.81
CA LYS A 411 25.56 -11.42 11.95
C LYS A 411 26.50 -10.83 12.99
N ASN A 412 27.42 -9.98 12.53
CA ASN A 412 28.41 -9.31 13.37
C ASN A 412 28.09 -7.83 13.44
N SER A 413 28.45 -7.19 14.54
CA SER A 413 28.34 -5.74 14.70
C SER A 413 29.19 -5.03 13.65
N THR A 414 28.71 -3.89 13.16
CA THR A 414 29.46 -3.03 12.25
C THR A 414 30.57 -2.23 12.94
N GLY A 415 30.67 -2.32 14.27
CA GLY A 415 31.60 -1.50 15.06
C GLY A 415 31.17 -0.04 15.21
N THR A 416 29.89 0.26 14.95
CA THR A 416 29.27 1.57 15.19
C THR A 416 29.25 1.88 16.69
N ALA A 417 29.51 3.14 17.05
CA ALA A 417 29.56 3.56 18.46
C ALA A 417 28.19 3.43 19.15
N LEU A 418 27.12 3.84 18.44
CA LEU A 418 25.76 3.82 18.97
C LEU A 418 25.03 2.53 18.59
N ARG A 419 24.61 1.76 19.59
CA ARG A 419 23.74 0.59 19.47
C ARG A 419 22.41 0.83 20.14
N ILE A 420 21.33 0.57 19.41
CA ILE A 420 19.96 0.54 19.90
C ILE A 420 19.59 -0.92 20.15
N THR A 421 19.24 -1.28 21.37
CA THR A 421 18.84 -2.64 21.74
C THR A 421 17.35 -2.67 22.01
N LEU A 422 16.64 -3.57 21.32
CA LEU A 422 15.23 -3.83 21.63
C LEU A 422 15.11 -4.81 22.80
N VAL A 423 14.12 -4.60 23.65
CA VAL A 423 13.81 -5.45 24.80
C VAL A 423 12.36 -5.96 24.66
N PRO A 424 12.11 -7.01 23.85
CA PRO A 424 10.75 -7.48 23.57
C PRO A 424 10.00 -8.02 24.79
N THR A 425 10.72 -8.33 25.88
CA THR A 425 10.16 -8.77 27.16
C THR A 425 9.55 -7.62 27.97
N GLU A 426 10.00 -6.39 27.74
CA GLU A 426 9.42 -5.20 28.35
C GLU A 426 8.29 -4.69 27.46
N LYS A 427 7.05 -4.94 27.86
CA LYS A 427 5.84 -4.63 27.11
C LYS A 427 5.04 -3.54 27.80
N TYR A 428 4.51 -2.61 27.01
CA TYR A 428 3.70 -1.49 27.50
C TYR A 428 2.31 -1.50 26.85
N GLN A 429 1.77 -0.31 26.55
CA GLN A 429 0.43 -0.14 26.01
C GLN A 429 0.29 -0.65 24.57
N HIS A 430 -0.95 -0.95 24.20
CA HIS A 430 -1.34 -1.21 22.81
C HIS A 430 -1.78 0.09 22.14
N VAL A 431 -1.39 0.25 20.89
CA VAL A 431 -1.76 1.38 20.04
C VAL A 431 -3.21 1.22 19.60
N LYS A 432 -4.03 2.23 19.88
CA LYS A 432 -5.38 2.38 19.36
C LYS A 432 -5.37 2.90 17.92
N GLY A 433 -4.58 3.93 17.64
CA GLY A 433 -4.48 4.48 16.29
C GLY A 433 -4.09 5.94 16.21
N PHE A 434 -4.11 6.45 14.99
CA PHE A 434 -3.71 7.81 14.65
C PHE A 434 -4.72 8.42 13.69
N GLY A 435 -4.92 9.74 13.77
CA GLY A 435 -6.05 10.36 13.10
C GLY A 435 -5.99 11.87 13.00
N GLY A 436 -7.12 12.44 12.63
CA GLY A 436 -7.39 13.88 12.64
C GLY A 436 -8.87 14.19 12.87
N ALA A 437 -9.22 15.47 12.98
CA ALA A 437 -10.59 15.93 13.19
C ALA A 437 -11.30 16.34 11.88
N MET A 438 -12.52 15.83 11.70
CA MET A 438 -13.46 16.25 10.65
C MET A 438 -14.28 17.45 11.15
N THR A 439 -13.64 18.61 11.24
CA THR A 439 -14.28 19.89 11.57
C THR A 439 -15.09 20.43 10.39
N ASP A 440 -15.94 21.43 10.64
CA ASP A 440 -16.66 22.11 9.56
C ASP A 440 -15.67 22.74 8.58
N ALA A 441 -14.60 23.37 9.06
CA ALA A 441 -13.53 23.93 8.23
C ALA A 441 -12.85 22.88 7.35
N ALA A 442 -12.50 21.71 7.91
CA ALA A 442 -11.92 20.62 7.13
C ALA A 442 -12.89 20.13 6.05
N ALA A 443 -14.16 19.96 6.40
CA ALA A 443 -15.18 19.51 5.46
C ALA A 443 -15.40 20.52 4.33
N ILE A 444 -15.48 21.82 4.65
CA ILE A 444 -15.60 22.92 3.68
C ILE A 444 -14.41 22.91 2.70
N ASN A 445 -13.19 22.83 3.22
CA ASN A 445 -11.98 22.84 2.39
C ASN A 445 -11.90 21.63 1.46
N ILE A 446 -12.21 20.43 1.98
CA ILE A 446 -12.26 19.23 1.13
C ILE A 446 -13.32 19.42 0.04
N LEU A 447 -14.55 19.78 0.39
CA LEU A 447 -15.64 19.93 -0.58
C LEU A 447 -15.46 21.08 -1.57
N SER A 448 -14.55 22.01 -1.29
CA SER A 448 -14.20 23.11 -2.19
C SER A 448 -13.46 22.65 -3.46
N LEU A 449 -12.82 21.48 -3.41
CA LEU A 449 -12.06 20.87 -4.50
C LEU A 449 -12.98 20.12 -5.48
N SER A 450 -12.48 19.78 -6.67
CA SER A 450 -13.18 18.88 -7.60
C SER A 450 -13.33 17.47 -7.01
N THR A 451 -14.36 16.72 -7.40
CA THR A 451 -14.60 15.36 -6.88
C THR A 451 -13.38 14.45 -7.01
N LYS A 452 -12.64 14.55 -8.12
CA LYS A 452 -11.41 13.79 -8.34
C LYS A 452 -10.32 14.17 -7.32
N THR A 453 -10.13 15.45 -7.06
CA THR A 453 -9.12 15.94 -6.13
C THR A 453 -9.51 15.66 -4.67
N GLN A 454 -10.81 15.73 -4.35
CA GLN A 454 -11.36 15.27 -3.07
C GLN A 454 -11.03 13.80 -2.81
N ASP A 455 -11.30 12.92 -3.79
CA ASP A 455 -11.00 11.49 -3.66
C ASP A 455 -9.50 11.24 -3.47
N GLN A 456 -8.64 11.98 -4.18
CA GLN A 456 -7.20 11.90 -3.98
C GLN A 456 -6.79 12.31 -2.57
N LEU A 457 -7.33 13.42 -2.05
CA LEU A 457 -7.07 13.91 -0.68
C LEU A 457 -7.49 12.87 0.36
N LEU A 458 -8.73 12.38 0.31
CA LEU A 458 -9.23 11.38 1.25
C LEU A 458 -8.41 10.08 1.17
N ARG A 459 -8.00 9.65 -0.03
CA ARG A 459 -7.10 8.51 -0.20
C ARG A 459 -5.74 8.74 0.47
N GLN A 460 -5.19 9.95 0.46
CA GLN A 460 -3.92 10.21 1.14
C GLN A 460 -4.01 9.90 2.65
N TYR A 461 -5.14 10.19 3.30
CA TYR A 461 -5.33 9.89 4.71
C TYR A 461 -5.75 8.45 4.97
N PHE A 462 -6.80 7.96 4.33
CA PHE A 462 -7.53 6.78 4.81
C PHE A 462 -7.24 5.50 4.02
N SER A 463 -6.73 5.60 2.79
CA SER A 463 -6.54 4.40 1.94
C SER A 463 -5.23 3.66 2.22
N PRO A 464 -5.13 2.37 1.84
CA PRO A 464 -3.87 1.62 1.84
C PRO A 464 -2.78 2.22 0.94
N GLU A 465 -3.12 3.05 -0.04
CA GLU A 465 -2.13 3.80 -0.83
C GLU A 465 -1.62 5.06 -0.11
N GLY A 466 -2.33 5.51 0.92
CA GLY A 466 -2.02 6.64 1.78
C GLY A 466 -1.40 6.23 3.12
N ILE A 467 -1.72 6.98 4.17
CA ILE A 467 -1.12 6.84 5.51
C ILE A 467 -2.00 6.08 6.51
N GLU A 468 -3.16 5.58 6.06
CA GLU A 468 -4.06 4.68 6.81
C GLU A 468 -4.47 5.20 8.21
N TYR A 469 -4.92 6.46 8.27
CA TYR A 469 -5.58 6.98 9.46
C TYR A 469 -6.74 6.06 9.89
N SER A 470 -6.76 5.77 11.19
CA SER A 470 -7.71 4.83 11.80
C SER A 470 -8.62 5.50 12.84
N VAL A 471 -8.33 6.75 13.22
CA VAL A 471 -9.10 7.52 14.20
C VAL A 471 -9.63 8.79 13.53
N VAL A 472 -10.88 9.17 13.83
CA VAL A 472 -11.43 10.46 13.39
C VAL A 472 -12.18 11.12 14.55
N ARG A 473 -11.77 12.34 14.88
CA ARG A 473 -12.49 13.18 15.85
C ARG A 473 -13.61 13.94 15.14
N VAL A 474 -14.81 13.95 15.72
CA VAL A 474 -15.98 14.63 15.15
C VAL A 474 -16.52 15.65 16.17
N PRO A 475 -16.49 16.95 15.86
CA PRO A 475 -17.15 17.93 16.69
C PRO A 475 -18.65 17.70 16.80
N MET A 476 -19.19 17.75 18.02
CA MET A 476 -20.63 17.80 18.25
C MET A 476 -21.09 19.25 18.12
N ALA A 477 -21.67 19.56 16.96
CA ALA A 477 -22.06 20.89 16.48
C ALA A 477 -20.84 21.80 16.22
N SER A 478 -20.97 23.10 16.46
CA SER A 478 -19.96 24.10 16.09
C SER A 478 -18.75 24.14 17.03
N CYS A 479 -17.58 24.43 16.46
CA CYS A 479 -16.36 24.83 17.17
C CYS A 479 -15.80 26.14 16.63
N ASP A 480 -14.59 26.53 17.04
CA ASP A 480 -13.90 27.70 16.48
C ASP A 480 -13.61 27.55 14.98
N PHE A 481 -13.32 26.32 14.52
CA PHE A 481 -13.22 25.91 13.11
C PHE A 481 -14.58 25.65 12.43
N SER A 482 -15.59 26.43 12.82
CA SER A 482 -16.86 26.58 12.11
C SER A 482 -16.99 27.99 11.52
N THR A 483 -17.93 28.20 10.61
CA THR A 483 -18.22 29.52 10.02
C THR A 483 -19.29 30.31 10.79
N ARG A 484 -20.01 29.65 11.70
CA ARG A 484 -21.04 30.25 12.56
C ARG A 484 -21.17 29.47 13.88
N LEU A 485 -21.80 30.11 14.86
CA LEU A 485 -22.20 29.49 16.12
C LEU A 485 -23.52 28.73 15.96
N TYR A 486 -23.55 27.46 16.37
CA TYR A 486 -24.77 26.64 16.43
C TYR A 486 -24.64 25.45 17.38
N THR A 487 -25.77 24.96 17.89
CA THR A 487 -25.90 23.64 18.52
C THR A 487 -27.00 22.83 17.82
N TYR A 488 -27.26 21.61 18.26
CA TYR A 488 -28.36 20.80 17.72
C TYR A 488 -29.70 21.09 18.39
N ALA A 489 -29.75 21.87 19.47
CA ALA A 489 -30.95 22.12 20.26
C ALA A 489 -31.03 23.58 20.75
N ASP A 490 -30.96 24.54 19.82
CA ASP A 490 -30.93 25.98 20.13
C ASP A 490 -32.29 26.56 20.57
N SER A 491 -33.38 25.78 20.46
CA SER A 491 -34.71 26.18 20.95
C SER A 491 -34.71 26.32 22.49
N PRO A 492 -35.01 27.51 23.05
CA PRO A 492 -34.96 27.72 24.50
C PRO A 492 -35.89 26.79 25.27
N GLU A 493 -35.42 26.32 26.43
CA GLU A 493 -36.17 25.49 27.38
C GLU A 493 -36.67 24.14 26.82
N ASP A 494 -36.10 23.65 25.71
CA ASP A 494 -36.40 22.32 25.16
C ASP A 494 -35.70 21.20 25.96
N TYR A 495 -36.10 21.02 27.22
CA TYR A 495 -35.58 19.98 28.12
C TYR A 495 -35.87 18.55 27.62
N SER A 496 -36.86 18.39 26.73
CA SER A 496 -37.21 17.12 26.08
C SER A 496 -36.43 16.83 24.81
N LEU A 497 -35.65 17.80 24.29
CA LEU A 497 -34.90 17.69 23.04
C LEU A 497 -35.79 17.32 21.83
N LEU A 498 -37.02 17.83 21.79
CA LEU A 498 -37.97 17.59 20.70
C LEU A 498 -37.54 18.27 19.40
N ASN A 499 -36.86 19.41 19.51
CA ASN A 499 -36.32 20.17 18.38
C ASN A 499 -34.85 19.84 18.12
N PHE A 500 -34.33 18.72 18.67
CA PHE A 500 -32.98 18.28 18.37
C PHE A 500 -32.86 17.90 16.89
N SER A 501 -31.95 18.54 16.17
CA SER A 501 -31.67 18.21 14.77
C SER A 501 -30.21 18.44 14.43
N LEU A 502 -29.61 17.52 13.67
CA LEU A 502 -28.31 17.74 13.05
C LEU A 502 -28.36 18.92 12.08
N ALA A 503 -27.26 19.66 11.99
CA ALA A 503 -27.17 20.82 11.11
C ALA A 503 -26.86 20.41 9.65
N GLU A 504 -26.93 21.37 8.72
CA GLU A 504 -26.50 21.11 7.34
C GLU A 504 -25.01 20.77 7.26
N GLU A 505 -24.21 21.32 8.17
CA GLU A 505 -22.79 21.03 8.33
C GLU A 505 -22.53 19.53 8.59
N ASP A 506 -23.37 18.87 9.37
CA ASP A 506 -23.30 17.42 9.56
C ASP A 506 -23.81 16.66 8.35
N THR A 507 -25.06 16.93 7.95
CA THR A 507 -25.81 16.10 7.01
C THR A 507 -25.33 16.24 5.56
N ARG A 508 -24.79 17.39 5.18
CA ARG A 508 -24.29 17.65 3.83
C ARG A 508 -22.77 17.60 3.71
N MET A 509 -22.03 17.75 4.81
CA MET A 509 -20.57 17.82 4.76
C MET A 509 -19.89 16.70 5.56
N LYS A 510 -19.95 16.72 6.89
CA LYS A 510 -19.18 15.80 7.75
C LYS A 510 -19.57 14.34 7.53
N ILE A 511 -20.87 14.02 7.57
CA ILE A 511 -21.37 12.65 7.45
C ILE A 511 -20.98 12.04 6.08
N PRO A 512 -21.27 12.68 4.93
CA PRO A 512 -20.86 12.13 3.63
C PRO A 512 -19.35 11.93 3.50
N LEU A 513 -18.53 12.84 4.04
CA LEU A 513 -17.07 12.71 3.99
C LEU A 513 -16.56 11.57 4.88
N ILE A 514 -17.13 11.39 6.08
CA ILE A 514 -16.77 10.28 6.98
C ILE A 514 -17.16 8.94 6.35
N GLN A 515 -18.33 8.83 5.72
CA GLN A 515 -18.74 7.62 5.01
C GLN A 515 -17.78 7.29 3.85
N ARG A 516 -17.35 8.31 3.09
CA ARG A 516 -16.32 8.13 2.03
C ARG A 516 -14.97 7.71 2.62
N ALA A 517 -14.56 8.29 3.74
CA ALA A 517 -13.34 7.90 4.43
C ALA A 517 -13.40 6.44 4.91
N GLN A 518 -14.52 6.01 5.50
CA GLN A 518 -14.74 4.61 5.90
C GLN A 518 -14.69 3.65 4.71
N ALA A 519 -15.30 4.02 3.57
CA ALA A 519 -15.30 3.19 2.36
C ALA A 519 -13.91 3.06 1.72
N LEU A 520 -13.03 4.04 1.91
CA LEU A 520 -11.64 4.01 1.44
C LEU A 520 -10.71 3.26 2.41
N SER A 521 -11.10 3.13 3.67
CA SER A 521 -10.29 2.50 4.69
C SER A 521 -10.36 0.99 4.64
N ALA A 522 -9.20 0.38 4.86
CA ALA A 522 -9.04 -1.05 5.03
C ALA A 522 -9.70 -1.62 6.29
N ARG A 523 -9.77 -0.79 7.33
CA ARG A 523 -10.23 -1.17 8.67
C ARG A 523 -11.30 -0.19 9.11
N PRO A 524 -12.24 -0.61 9.97
CA PRO A 524 -13.24 0.31 10.53
C PRO A 524 -12.57 1.51 11.20
N LEU A 525 -13.01 2.72 10.87
CA LEU A 525 -12.51 3.93 11.52
C LEU A 525 -13.10 4.05 12.93
N ALA A 526 -12.25 4.30 13.92
CA ALA A 526 -12.64 4.62 15.28
C ALA A 526 -13.06 6.10 15.36
N LEU A 527 -14.36 6.35 15.26
CA LEU A 527 -14.91 7.70 15.42
C LEU A 527 -15.03 8.03 16.92
N PHE A 528 -14.56 9.21 17.34
CA PHE A 528 -14.90 9.74 18.66
C PHE A 528 -15.39 11.18 18.56
N ALA A 529 -16.27 11.60 19.47
CA ALA A 529 -16.86 12.93 19.42
C ALA A 529 -16.62 13.74 20.70
N SER A 530 -16.48 15.05 20.52
CA SER A 530 -16.31 16.02 21.60
C SER A 530 -17.25 17.21 21.36
N ALA A 531 -17.90 17.69 22.41
CA ALA A 531 -18.71 18.91 22.37
C ALA A 531 -17.92 20.10 22.93
N TRP A 532 -17.93 21.24 22.22
CA TRP A 532 -17.31 22.48 22.71
C TRP A 532 -18.23 23.26 23.63
N SER A 533 -19.53 23.26 23.34
CA SER A 533 -20.51 23.94 24.17
C SER A 533 -21.86 23.24 24.16
N SER A 534 -22.60 23.42 25.24
CA SER A 534 -24.02 23.09 25.29
C SER A 534 -24.87 24.23 24.71
N PRO A 535 -26.15 23.98 24.37
CA PRO A 535 -27.09 25.04 24.02
C PRO A 535 -27.06 26.21 25.01
N ALA A 536 -27.10 27.44 24.50
CA ALA A 536 -26.92 28.65 25.29
C ALA A 536 -27.87 28.72 26.50
N TRP A 537 -29.12 28.27 26.32
CA TRP A 537 -30.16 28.31 27.35
C TRP A 537 -29.89 27.36 28.54
N LEU A 538 -29.03 26.34 28.38
CA LEU A 538 -28.55 25.47 29.46
C LEU A 538 -27.41 26.09 30.27
N LYS A 539 -26.77 27.17 29.78
CA LYS A 539 -25.55 27.73 30.39
C LYS A 539 -25.82 28.92 31.29
N THR A 540 -25.05 29.05 32.37
CA THR A 540 -25.18 30.11 33.37
C THR A 540 -25.02 31.52 32.79
N ASN A 541 -24.21 31.67 31.73
CA ASN A 541 -23.99 32.93 31.03
C ASN A 541 -24.94 33.16 29.84
N GLY A 542 -25.77 32.18 29.47
CA GLY A 542 -26.69 32.31 28.34
C GLY A 542 -26.03 32.44 26.97
N ALA A 543 -24.76 32.03 26.81
CA ALA A 543 -23.99 32.20 25.57
C ALA A 543 -23.06 31.01 25.31
N LEU A 544 -22.75 30.72 24.05
CA LEU A 544 -21.81 29.62 23.69
C LEU A 544 -20.36 29.95 24.06
N ILE A 545 -20.00 31.23 24.11
CA ILE A 545 -18.63 31.70 24.38
C ILE A 545 -18.46 32.27 25.80
N GLY A 546 -17.22 32.51 26.21
CA GLY A 546 -16.87 33.08 27.51
C GLY A 546 -17.13 32.14 28.70
N LYS A 547 -16.91 32.67 29.91
CA LYS A 547 -17.08 31.89 31.15
C LYS A 547 -18.54 31.48 31.35
N GLY A 548 -18.79 30.19 31.42
CA GLY A 548 -20.13 29.63 31.64
C GLY A 548 -20.13 28.12 31.75
N SER A 549 -20.76 27.64 32.83
CA SER A 549 -21.03 26.22 33.10
C SER A 549 -22.52 25.92 32.93
N LEU A 550 -22.94 24.66 33.07
CA LEU A 550 -24.36 24.30 33.08
C LEU A 550 -25.08 24.93 34.28
N LYS A 551 -26.32 25.40 34.07
CA LYS A 551 -27.19 25.86 35.15
C LYS A 551 -27.58 24.67 36.05
N GLY A 552 -27.90 24.97 37.30
CA GLY A 552 -28.36 23.96 38.26
C GLY A 552 -27.20 23.16 38.86
N LYS A 553 -27.40 21.86 39.04
CA LYS A 553 -26.43 20.94 39.64
C LYS A 553 -26.56 19.53 39.03
N PRO A 554 -25.52 18.69 39.10
CA PRO A 554 -25.59 17.27 38.72
C PRO A 554 -26.81 16.57 39.33
N GLY A 555 -27.46 15.70 38.56
CA GLY A 555 -28.76 15.09 38.87
C GLY A 555 -29.99 15.96 38.59
N GLY A 556 -29.79 17.26 38.33
CA GLY A 556 -30.83 18.23 37.97
C GLY A 556 -31.27 18.14 36.50
N LYS A 557 -32.33 18.88 36.14
CA LYS A 557 -32.93 18.80 34.80
C LYS A 557 -31.97 19.23 33.68
N GLU A 558 -31.14 20.26 33.90
CA GLU A 558 -30.17 20.75 32.92
C GLU A 558 -29.05 19.74 32.63
N TYR A 559 -28.47 19.16 33.68
CA TYR A 559 -27.40 18.17 33.56
C TYR A 559 -27.90 16.86 32.93
N LYS A 560 -29.14 16.44 33.26
CA LYS A 560 -29.82 15.32 32.60
C LYS A 560 -30.10 15.59 31.13
N THR A 561 -30.57 16.79 30.80
CA THR A 561 -30.82 17.19 29.41
C THR A 561 -29.53 17.18 28.61
N TRP A 562 -28.42 17.67 29.20
CA TRP A 562 -27.12 17.62 28.56
C TRP A 562 -26.61 16.19 28.35
N ALA A 563 -26.82 15.28 29.31
CA ALA A 563 -26.53 13.86 29.11
C ALA A 563 -27.38 13.25 27.97
N GLN A 564 -28.68 13.58 27.91
CA GLN A 564 -29.55 13.11 26.82
C GLN A 564 -29.17 13.70 25.46
N TYR A 565 -28.60 14.92 25.41
CA TYR A 565 -28.09 15.51 24.17
C TYR A 565 -26.99 14.64 23.53
N TYR A 566 -26.11 14.05 24.35
CA TYR A 566 -25.11 13.09 23.87
C TYR A 566 -25.76 11.82 23.30
N ILE A 567 -26.81 11.31 23.95
CA ILE A 567 -27.52 10.13 23.44
C ILE A 567 -28.23 10.44 22.12
N ARG A 568 -28.93 11.59 22.03
CA ARG A 568 -29.57 12.04 20.78
C ARG A 568 -28.57 12.22 19.65
N PHE A 569 -27.36 12.71 19.93
CA PHE A 569 -26.29 12.79 18.94
C PHE A 569 -25.92 11.41 18.38
N LEU A 570 -25.73 10.41 19.23
CA LEU A 570 -25.44 9.04 18.80
C LEU A 570 -26.61 8.45 17.97
N GLU A 571 -27.85 8.65 18.43
CA GLU A 571 -29.05 8.21 17.72
C GLU A 571 -29.15 8.82 16.31
N GLU A 572 -28.93 10.13 16.19
CA GLU A 572 -29.03 10.79 14.88
C GLU A 572 -27.89 10.38 13.93
N TYR A 573 -26.66 10.20 14.41
CA TYR A 573 -25.55 9.71 13.55
C TYR A 573 -25.71 8.23 13.18
N GLU A 574 -26.29 7.39 14.05
CA GLU A 574 -26.59 6.00 13.74
C GLU A 574 -27.58 5.86 12.58
N LYS A 575 -28.55 6.78 12.45
CA LYS A 575 -29.47 6.82 11.28
C LYS A 575 -28.72 6.99 9.94
N HIS A 576 -27.49 7.51 9.99
CA HIS A 576 -26.60 7.63 8.85
C HIS A 576 -25.54 6.50 8.79
N ASN A 577 -25.76 5.39 9.50
CA ASN A 577 -24.84 4.25 9.60
C ASN A 577 -23.45 4.61 10.14
N LEU A 578 -23.34 5.62 10.99
CA LEU A 578 -22.09 5.99 11.65
C LEU A 578 -22.18 5.69 13.15
N SER A 579 -21.32 4.77 13.61
CA SER A 579 -21.18 4.41 15.02
C SER A 579 -19.94 5.05 15.63
N PHE A 580 -20.03 5.48 16.89
CA PHE A 580 -18.91 6.06 17.64
C PHE A 580 -18.23 5.05 18.55
N TRP A 581 -16.91 4.95 18.40
CA TRP A 581 -16.04 4.22 19.33
C TRP A 581 -15.99 4.92 20.69
N GLY A 582 -15.94 6.25 20.73
CA GLY A 582 -15.85 6.99 21.99
C GLY A 582 -16.49 8.37 21.99
N LEU A 583 -16.62 8.93 23.19
CA LEU A 583 -17.08 10.29 23.47
C LEU A 583 -16.16 10.89 24.51
N THR A 584 -15.82 12.17 24.37
CA THR A 584 -15.22 12.92 25.47
C THR A 584 -16.30 13.62 26.28
N THR A 585 -16.00 13.91 27.54
CA THR A 585 -16.92 14.67 28.41
C THR A 585 -17.13 16.13 27.99
N GLY A 586 -16.42 16.59 26.96
CA GLY A 586 -16.43 17.96 26.47
C GLY A 586 -15.01 18.44 26.19
N ASN A 587 -14.84 19.23 25.14
CA ASN A 587 -13.58 19.81 24.72
C ASN A 587 -13.13 20.90 25.70
N GLU A 588 -11.88 20.83 26.18
CA GLU A 588 -11.22 21.82 27.03
C GLU A 588 -12.13 22.39 28.14
N PRO A 589 -12.60 21.56 29.10
CA PRO A 589 -13.49 22.01 30.17
C PRO A 589 -12.94 23.20 30.98
N THR A 590 -11.62 23.42 31.02
CA THR A 590 -11.03 24.58 31.71
C THR A 590 -11.25 25.90 30.96
N ALA A 591 -11.42 25.87 29.64
CA ALA A 591 -11.67 27.05 28.82
C ALA A 591 -12.93 27.78 29.26
N GLY A 592 -14.00 27.04 29.59
CA GLY A 592 -15.27 27.60 30.02
C GLY A 592 -15.25 28.21 31.43
N GLU A 593 -14.13 28.14 32.14
CA GLU A 593 -13.90 28.86 33.41
C GLU A 593 -13.20 30.23 33.20
N MET A 594 -12.74 30.52 31.99
CA MET A 594 -12.04 31.75 31.64
C MET A 594 -13.02 32.84 31.18
N THR A 595 -12.99 34.00 31.85
CA THR A 595 -13.97 35.09 31.65
C THR A 595 -14.08 35.54 30.19
N ASN A 596 -12.94 35.72 29.51
CA ASN A 596 -12.87 36.27 28.15
C ASN A 596 -12.48 35.22 27.11
N TYR A 597 -12.87 33.96 27.29
CA TYR A 597 -12.62 32.94 26.27
C TYR A 597 -13.38 33.26 24.99
N SER A 598 -12.68 33.25 23.86
CA SER A 598 -13.12 33.91 22.62
C SER A 598 -14.04 33.06 21.74
N PHE A 599 -14.20 31.77 22.03
CA PHE A 599 -15.03 30.86 21.24
C PHE A 599 -15.80 29.85 22.09
N GLN A 600 -16.46 28.88 21.44
CA GLN A 600 -17.34 27.92 22.09
C GLN A 600 -16.62 27.19 23.23
N ALA A 601 -17.17 27.23 24.43
CA ALA A 601 -16.63 26.55 25.61
C ALA A 601 -17.74 26.15 26.59
N LEU A 602 -17.50 25.15 27.45
CA LEU A 602 -18.40 24.79 28.55
C LEU A 602 -17.58 24.45 29.79
N GLY A 603 -17.75 25.25 30.84
CA GLY A 603 -16.93 25.16 32.04
C GLY A 603 -17.28 23.96 32.91
N PHE A 604 -16.28 23.15 33.23
CA PHE A 604 -16.36 22.14 34.29
C PHE A 604 -15.10 22.18 35.16
N THR A 605 -15.28 22.16 36.48
CA THR A 605 -14.21 21.73 37.39
C THR A 605 -14.14 20.19 37.38
N PRO A 606 -13.02 19.58 37.81
CA PRO A 606 -12.94 18.11 37.86
C PRO A 606 -14.02 17.50 38.78
N GLU A 607 -14.44 18.17 39.85
CA GLU A 607 -15.54 17.72 40.71
C GLU A 607 -16.89 17.76 39.99
N LEU A 608 -17.18 18.83 39.23
CA LEU A 608 -18.40 18.93 38.45
C LEU A 608 -18.44 17.90 37.32
N GLN A 609 -17.31 17.66 36.64
CA GLN A 609 -17.19 16.62 35.62
C GLN A 609 -17.44 15.24 36.24
N ARG A 610 -16.80 14.94 37.38
CA ARG A 610 -17.02 13.70 38.14
C ARG A 610 -18.49 13.49 38.50
N ASP A 611 -19.14 14.50 39.08
CA ASP A 611 -20.51 14.37 39.56
C ASP A 611 -21.51 14.25 38.41
N TRP A 612 -21.30 14.98 37.31
CA TRP A 612 -22.12 14.83 36.10
C TRP A 612 -21.99 13.45 35.47
N ILE A 613 -20.78 12.88 35.39
CA ILE A 613 -20.58 11.50 34.92
C ILE A 613 -21.31 10.51 35.83
N ALA A 614 -21.14 10.64 37.15
CA ALA A 614 -21.70 9.70 38.11
C ALA A 614 -23.23 9.72 38.15
N MET A 615 -23.85 10.89 38.01
CA MET A 615 -25.29 11.08 38.22
C MET A 615 -26.11 11.12 36.93
N ASP A 616 -25.51 11.54 35.81
CA ASP A 616 -26.27 11.84 34.59
C ASP A 616 -25.68 11.14 33.35
N LEU A 617 -24.49 11.52 32.88
CA LEU A 617 -23.95 11.03 31.60
C LEU A 617 -23.67 9.53 31.60
N GLY A 618 -22.99 9.01 32.63
CA GLY A 618 -22.67 7.59 32.76
C GLY A 618 -23.93 6.71 32.79
N PRO A 619 -24.90 6.98 33.69
CA PRO A 619 -26.18 6.27 33.72
C PRO A 619 -26.98 6.38 32.42
N ALA A 620 -27.02 7.56 31.78
CA ALA A 620 -27.74 7.76 30.52
C ALA A 620 -27.13 6.92 29.38
N LEU A 621 -25.79 6.95 29.24
CA LEU A 621 -25.09 6.18 28.21
C LEU A 621 -25.26 4.67 28.43
N HIS A 622 -25.12 4.21 29.67
CA HIS A 622 -25.24 2.79 30.01
C HIS A 622 -26.68 2.25 29.87
N SER A 623 -27.69 3.10 30.06
CA SER A 623 -29.10 2.71 29.88
C SER A 623 -29.58 2.80 28.42
N SER A 624 -28.78 3.42 27.55
CA SER A 624 -29.06 3.52 26.11
C SER A 624 -28.51 2.30 25.33
N PRO A 625 -28.89 2.14 24.05
CA PRO A 625 -28.28 1.14 23.17
C PRO A 625 -26.75 1.28 22.99
N TYR A 626 -26.18 2.44 23.35
CA TYR A 626 -24.77 2.80 23.14
C TYR A 626 -23.87 2.54 24.37
N ALA A 627 -24.26 1.63 25.25
CA ALA A 627 -23.52 1.32 26.48
C ALA A 627 -22.05 0.88 26.27
N GLN A 628 -21.68 0.49 25.03
CA GLN A 628 -20.31 0.09 24.66
C GLN A 628 -19.42 1.26 24.23
N THR A 629 -19.97 2.45 24.01
CA THR A 629 -19.19 3.64 23.62
C THR A 629 -18.26 4.05 24.76
N ARG A 630 -16.98 4.26 24.44
CA ARG A 630 -15.94 4.57 25.43
C ARG A 630 -16.07 6.03 25.88
N LEU A 631 -16.16 6.26 27.18
CA LEU A 631 -16.18 7.61 27.75
C LEU A 631 -14.76 8.05 28.16
N ILE A 632 -14.35 9.20 27.65
CA ILE A 632 -13.01 9.80 27.82
C ILE A 632 -13.16 11.09 28.63
N ILE A 633 -12.43 11.21 29.74
CA ILE A 633 -12.44 12.41 30.59
C ILE A 633 -11.32 13.39 30.22
N LEU A 634 -11.30 14.56 30.87
CA LEU A 634 -10.35 15.65 30.62
C LEU A 634 -10.54 16.30 29.23
N ASP A 635 -9.93 15.75 28.17
CA ASP A 635 -9.90 16.33 26.80
C ASP A 635 -9.38 17.78 26.81
N ASP A 636 -8.23 17.96 27.48
CA ASP A 636 -7.57 19.24 27.72
C ASP A 636 -6.06 19.00 27.94
N ASN A 637 -5.29 20.05 28.18
CA ASN A 637 -3.83 20.03 28.27
C ASN A 637 -3.30 19.11 29.38
N ARG A 638 -2.19 18.42 29.09
CA ARG A 638 -1.63 17.40 30.00
C ARG A 638 -1.14 17.92 31.35
N PHE A 639 -0.86 19.22 31.51
CA PHE A 639 -0.42 19.79 32.80
C PHE A 639 -1.50 19.73 33.89
N LEU A 640 -2.76 19.48 33.52
CA LEU A 640 -3.86 19.26 34.47
C LEU A 640 -3.80 17.87 35.13
N LEU A 641 -2.94 16.98 34.61
CA LEU A 641 -2.66 15.67 35.17
C LEU A 641 -1.50 15.71 36.16
N PRO A 642 -1.52 14.86 37.21
CA PRO A 642 -2.51 13.82 37.51
C PRO A 642 -3.72 14.31 38.32
N TYR A 643 -3.82 15.60 38.65
CA TYR A 643 -4.83 16.12 39.57
C TYR A 643 -6.26 15.85 39.07
N TRP A 644 -6.56 16.14 37.80
CA TRP A 644 -7.89 15.93 37.24
C TRP A 644 -8.32 14.46 37.31
N ALA A 645 -7.42 13.55 36.89
CA ALA A 645 -7.65 12.11 36.97
C ALA A 645 -7.87 11.66 38.41
N ARG A 646 -7.11 12.19 39.39
CA ARG A 646 -7.30 11.86 40.81
C ARG A 646 -8.69 12.21 41.32
N VAL A 647 -9.18 13.42 41.02
CA VAL A 647 -10.49 13.88 41.50
C VAL A 647 -11.62 13.04 40.90
N VAL A 648 -11.54 12.72 39.61
CA VAL A 648 -12.61 12.02 38.89
C VAL A 648 -12.57 10.51 39.15
N LEU A 649 -11.42 9.87 38.99
CA LEU A 649 -11.27 8.41 39.03
C LEU A 649 -11.25 7.82 40.44
N SER A 650 -10.94 8.62 41.48
CA SER A 650 -11.04 8.16 42.87
C SER A 650 -12.49 7.97 43.34
N ASN A 651 -13.48 8.47 42.60
CA ASN A 651 -14.89 8.26 42.88
C ASN A 651 -15.43 7.07 42.08
N VAL A 652 -15.70 5.96 42.78
CA VAL A 652 -16.20 4.72 42.19
C VAL A 652 -17.50 4.87 41.41
N HIS A 653 -18.33 5.86 41.72
CA HIS A 653 -19.59 6.10 41.02
C HIS A 653 -19.38 6.70 39.64
N ALA A 654 -18.33 7.50 39.44
CA ALA A 654 -17.93 8.03 38.14
C ALA A 654 -17.02 7.04 37.41
N ALA A 655 -16.00 6.52 38.10
CA ALA A 655 -14.92 5.68 37.55
C ALA A 655 -15.44 4.49 36.73
N ARG A 656 -16.50 3.82 37.19
CA ARG A 656 -17.11 2.66 36.49
C ARG A 656 -17.62 2.93 35.08
N TYR A 657 -17.85 4.19 34.71
CA TYR A 657 -18.32 4.58 33.38
C TYR A 657 -17.18 5.08 32.49
N ILE A 658 -16.02 5.35 33.07
CA ILE A 658 -14.88 5.98 32.39
C ILE A 658 -13.97 4.89 31.85
N HIS A 659 -13.41 5.13 30.67
CA HIS A 659 -12.54 4.18 29.99
C HIS A 659 -11.15 4.76 29.73
N GLY A 660 -11.04 6.08 29.58
CA GLY A 660 -9.76 6.72 29.31
C GLY A 660 -9.74 8.21 29.59
N ILE A 661 -8.58 8.81 29.32
CA ILE A 661 -8.24 10.21 29.58
C ILE A 661 -7.73 10.82 28.27
N GLY A 662 -8.35 11.91 27.82
CA GLY A 662 -7.93 12.67 26.64
C GLY A 662 -6.97 13.78 27.03
N VAL A 663 -5.89 13.96 26.26
CA VAL A 663 -4.87 15.00 26.50
C VAL A 663 -4.57 15.81 25.23
N HIS A 664 -4.30 17.11 25.41
CA HIS A 664 -3.91 18.06 24.35
C HIS A 664 -2.45 18.53 24.52
N TRP A 665 -1.85 18.98 23.40
CA TRP A 665 -0.40 19.31 23.27
C TRP A 665 0.03 20.76 23.64
N TYR A 666 -0.88 21.74 23.59
CA TYR A 666 -0.52 23.17 23.44
C TYR A 666 0.40 23.78 24.52
N TRP A 667 0.46 23.20 25.72
CA TRP A 667 1.26 23.75 26.83
C TRP A 667 2.24 22.72 27.42
N ASP A 668 2.72 21.81 26.61
CA ASP A 668 3.53 20.67 27.04
C ASP A 668 4.88 21.05 27.65
N HIS A 669 5.39 22.23 27.34
CA HIS A 669 6.59 22.81 27.97
C HIS A 669 6.40 23.16 29.45
N LEU A 670 5.16 23.31 29.94
CA LEU A 670 4.88 23.62 31.33
C LEU A 670 5.09 22.43 32.27
N THR A 671 5.00 21.20 31.76
CA THR A 671 5.14 19.99 32.58
C THR A 671 5.69 18.85 31.74
N PRO A 672 6.87 18.29 32.12
CA PRO A 672 7.42 17.10 31.46
C PRO A 672 6.42 15.93 31.49
N ALA A 673 6.31 15.21 30.37
CA ALA A 673 5.39 14.07 30.20
C ALA A 673 5.45 13.03 31.34
N LYS A 674 6.62 12.83 31.94
CA LYS A 674 6.79 11.90 33.06
C LYS A 674 5.94 12.26 34.29
N PHE A 675 5.84 13.55 34.62
CA PHE A 675 5.13 14.03 35.81
C PHE A 675 3.62 14.17 35.58
N SER A 676 3.18 14.22 34.32
CA SER A 676 1.77 14.24 33.93
C SER A 676 1.29 12.85 33.50
N LEU A 677 1.71 12.38 32.33
CA LEU A 677 1.23 11.16 31.65
C LEU A 677 1.66 9.88 32.38
N THR A 678 2.97 9.68 32.58
CA THR A 678 3.48 8.47 33.27
C THR A 678 2.95 8.38 34.70
N THR A 679 2.99 9.50 35.45
CA THR A 679 2.46 9.53 36.82
C THR A 679 0.96 9.22 36.86
N THR A 680 0.19 9.63 35.85
CA THR A 680 -1.24 9.29 35.76
C THR A 680 -1.45 7.82 35.45
N HIS A 681 -0.69 7.26 34.51
CA HIS A 681 -0.73 5.84 34.20
C HIS A 681 -0.36 4.98 35.43
N ASP A 682 0.70 5.33 36.15
CA ASP A 682 1.14 4.61 37.35
C ASP A 682 0.05 4.58 38.45
N LEU A 683 -0.75 5.65 38.55
CA LEU A 683 -1.87 5.73 39.50
C LEU A 683 -3.12 5.00 39.01
N TYR A 684 -3.37 5.00 37.71
CA TYR A 684 -4.61 4.53 37.08
C TYR A 684 -4.34 3.70 35.81
N PRO A 685 -3.62 2.56 35.90
CA PRO A 685 -3.12 1.83 34.72
C PRO A 685 -4.23 1.18 33.88
N GLU A 686 -5.41 0.97 34.45
CA GLU A 686 -6.59 0.38 33.80
C GLU A 686 -7.27 1.35 32.79
N TYR A 687 -6.94 2.64 32.85
CA TYR A 687 -7.54 3.68 32.00
C TYR A 687 -6.55 4.10 30.94
N PHE A 688 -6.94 3.99 29.66
CA PHE A 688 -6.05 4.39 28.57
C PHE A 688 -5.88 5.92 28.53
N ILE A 689 -4.74 6.37 28.03
CA ILE A 689 -4.52 7.78 27.71
C ILE A 689 -4.51 7.93 26.19
N LEU A 690 -5.16 8.95 25.66
CA LEU A 690 -5.24 9.24 24.22
C LEU A 690 -4.89 10.71 23.97
N GLY A 691 -3.98 10.97 23.04
CA GLY A 691 -3.79 12.31 22.47
C GLY A 691 -4.98 12.64 21.58
N THR A 692 -5.92 13.45 22.07
CA THR A 692 -7.20 13.73 21.40
C THR A 692 -7.14 14.94 20.49
N GLU A 693 -6.15 15.81 20.66
CA GLU A 693 -5.98 17.02 19.85
C GLU A 693 -4.56 17.59 19.95
N ALA A 694 -4.03 17.98 18.79
CA ALA A 694 -2.79 18.72 18.68
C ALA A 694 -2.75 19.49 17.36
N CYS A 695 -2.19 20.70 17.35
CA CYS A 695 -1.94 21.43 16.11
C CYS A 695 -0.74 22.37 16.24
N SER A 696 -0.10 22.71 15.13
CA SER A 696 0.90 23.80 15.07
C SER A 696 0.23 25.06 14.54
N GLY A 697 0.91 26.22 14.64
CA GLY A 697 0.33 27.47 14.14
C GLY A 697 -0.61 28.17 15.12
N TRP A 698 -0.81 27.64 16.32
CA TRP A 698 -1.66 28.23 17.37
C TRP A 698 -0.96 29.33 18.17
N SER A 699 0.37 29.27 18.26
CA SER A 699 1.16 30.22 19.06
C SER A 699 1.19 31.60 18.40
N LYS A 700 1.11 32.65 19.22
CA LYS A 700 1.23 34.04 18.74
C LYS A 700 2.57 34.34 18.07
N LEU A 701 3.62 33.58 18.38
CA LEU A 701 4.96 33.75 17.81
C LEU A 701 5.13 33.07 16.45
N ASP A 702 4.29 32.07 16.14
CA ASP A 702 4.33 31.32 14.88
C ASP A 702 2.89 30.99 14.45
N PRO A 703 2.06 31.99 14.06
CA PRO A 703 0.64 31.79 13.81
C PRO A 703 0.35 31.25 12.40
N GLY A 704 -0.73 30.48 12.27
CA GLY A 704 -1.29 30.05 10.98
C GLY A 704 -0.38 29.14 10.15
N VAL A 705 -0.63 29.09 8.84
CA VAL A 705 0.00 28.15 7.91
C VAL A 705 1.43 28.55 7.55
N ARG A 706 2.36 27.59 7.62
CA ARG A 706 3.75 27.74 7.16
C ARG A 706 4.10 26.60 6.20
N LEU A 707 3.89 26.85 4.90
CA LEU A 707 4.12 25.82 3.86
C LEU A 707 5.56 25.30 3.87
N GLY A 708 5.71 23.99 3.95
CA GLY A 708 7.00 23.31 3.90
C GLY A 708 7.82 23.36 5.20
N SER A 709 7.21 23.76 6.33
CA SER A 709 7.90 23.80 7.63
C SER A 709 8.36 22.42 8.10
N TRP A 710 9.68 22.20 8.13
CA TRP A 710 10.26 20.97 8.67
C TRP A 710 10.29 20.96 10.21
N GLU A 711 10.52 22.11 10.84
CA GLU A 711 10.49 22.27 12.31
C GLU A 711 9.16 21.79 12.90
N ARG A 712 8.01 22.17 12.31
CA ARG A 712 6.69 21.67 12.77
C ARG A 712 6.55 20.15 12.61
N ALA A 713 7.20 19.55 11.62
CA ALA A 713 7.21 18.09 11.47
C ALA A 713 8.05 17.39 12.52
N GLU A 714 9.17 18.01 12.93
CA GLU A 714 9.99 17.54 14.04
C GLU A 714 9.25 17.68 15.36
N ASP A 715 8.50 18.76 15.56
CA ASP A 715 7.65 18.95 16.74
C ASP A 715 6.57 17.86 16.84
N TYR A 716 5.88 17.53 15.73
CA TYR A 716 4.91 16.43 15.70
C TYR A 716 5.57 15.09 16.03
N ALA A 717 6.72 14.78 15.41
CA ALA A 717 7.39 13.51 15.64
C ALA A 717 7.92 13.39 17.08
N HIS A 718 8.47 14.49 17.61
CA HIS A 718 8.96 14.58 18.97
C HIS A 718 7.83 14.31 19.96
N ASP A 719 6.71 15.01 19.79
CA ASP A 719 5.54 14.89 20.67
C ASP A 719 4.94 13.48 20.63
N ILE A 720 4.71 12.93 19.42
CA ILE A 720 4.18 11.57 19.27
C ILE A 720 5.12 10.53 19.92
N ILE A 721 6.45 10.67 19.77
CA ILE A 721 7.40 9.78 20.43
C ILE A 721 7.36 9.95 21.96
N GLU A 722 7.30 11.18 22.46
CA GLU A 722 7.19 11.46 23.90
C GLU A 722 5.91 10.84 24.48
N ASP A 723 4.77 11.07 23.84
CA ASP A 723 3.46 10.53 24.23
C ASP A 723 3.45 9.00 24.25
N LEU A 724 3.89 8.36 23.15
CA LEU A 724 3.95 6.90 23.06
C LEU A 724 4.93 6.30 24.08
N ASN A 725 6.02 7.01 24.41
CA ASN A 725 6.94 6.57 25.46
C ASN A 725 6.40 6.79 26.88
N ASN A 726 5.33 7.56 27.05
CA ASN A 726 4.63 7.84 28.30
C ASN A 726 3.19 7.31 28.31
N TYR A 727 2.99 6.10 27.77
CA TYR A 727 1.75 5.31 27.85
C TYR A 727 0.53 5.82 27.08
N VAL A 728 0.68 6.85 26.24
CA VAL A 728 -0.40 7.28 25.35
C VAL A 728 -0.63 6.21 24.28
N THR A 729 -1.89 5.91 24.00
CA THR A 729 -2.31 4.81 23.13
C THR A 729 -2.55 5.23 21.69
N GLY A 730 -2.58 6.53 21.39
CA GLY A 730 -2.84 7.04 20.06
C GLY A 730 -2.77 8.56 20.04
N TRP A 731 -2.75 9.14 18.85
CA TRP A 731 -2.53 10.58 18.69
C TRP A 731 -3.36 11.13 17.54
N THR A 732 -4.08 12.22 17.79
CA THR A 732 -5.06 12.79 16.87
C THR A 732 -4.68 14.22 16.54
N ASP A 733 -4.36 14.46 15.27
CA ASP A 733 -4.18 15.79 14.72
C ASP A 733 -5.48 16.60 14.80
N TRP A 734 -5.38 17.92 14.68
CA TRP A 734 -6.54 18.80 14.64
C TRP A 734 -7.26 18.78 13.31
N ASN A 735 -7.28 19.89 12.55
CA ASN A 735 -8.04 19.94 11.31
C ASN A 735 -7.38 19.05 10.24
N LEU A 736 -8.14 18.09 9.69
CA LEU A 736 -7.67 17.24 8.58
C LEU A 736 -7.25 18.05 7.33
N ALA A 737 -7.86 19.21 7.10
CA ALA A 737 -7.46 20.11 6.02
C ALA A 737 -7.84 21.55 6.35
N LEU A 738 -6.98 22.50 5.98
CA LEU A 738 -7.26 23.94 6.05
C LEU A 738 -6.91 24.64 4.73
N ASP A 739 -7.36 25.87 4.52
CA ASP A 739 -6.93 26.68 3.38
C ASP A 739 -5.55 27.33 3.62
N LEU A 740 -5.06 28.08 2.61
CA LEU A 740 -3.80 28.84 2.70
C LEU A 740 -3.74 29.87 3.85
N SER A 741 -4.89 30.26 4.43
CA SER A 741 -4.97 31.17 5.57
C SER A 741 -5.01 30.46 6.91
N GLY A 742 -5.20 29.13 6.93
CA GLY A 742 -5.38 28.35 8.14
C GLY A 742 -6.83 28.33 8.63
N GLY A 743 -7.80 28.55 7.74
CA GLY A 743 -9.22 28.61 8.05
C GLY A 743 -10.08 27.69 7.16
N PRO A 744 -11.42 27.94 7.10
CA PRO A 744 -12.14 29.02 7.77
C PRO A 744 -12.23 28.85 9.29
N ASN A 745 -12.28 29.96 10.01
CA ASN A 745 -12.43 29.99 11.47
C ASN A 745 -13.14 31.29 11.86
N TRP A 746 -14.31 31.23 12.50
CA TRP A 746 -15.17 32.41 12.71
C TRP A 746 -14.57 33.45 13.66
N VAL A 747 -13.67 33.03 14.55
CA VAL A 747 -12.97 33.86 15.55
C VAL A 747 -11.56 34.27 15.07
N LYS A 748 -11.15 33.84 13.86
CA LYS A 748 -9.81 34.07 13.28
C LYS A 748 -8.67 33.47 14.11
N ASN A 749 -8.95 32.36 14.80
CA ASN A 749 -7.96 31.54 15.50
C ASN A 749 -7.26 30.58 14.52
N PHE A 750 -6.59 31.13 13.51
CA PHE A 750 -6.01 30.34 12.42
C PHE A 750 -4.80 29.52 12.87
N VAL A 751 -4.71 28.28 12.39
CA VAL A 751 -3.64 27.32 12.70
C VAL A 751 -3.13 26.64 11.42
N ASP A 752 -2.12 25.78 11.52
CA ASP A 752 -1.67 24.94 10.40
C ASP A 752 -2.41 23.59 10.38
N SER A 753 -2.30 22.88 9.26
CA SER A 753 -2.84 21.53 9.09
C SER A 753 -1.89 20.69 8.23
N PRO A 754 -1.80 19.36 8.42
CA PRO A 754 -0.99 18.50 7.56
C PRO A 754 -1.35 18.56 6.07
N ILE A 755 -2.58 18.93 5.71
CA ILE A 755 -2.96 19.22 4.32
C ILE A 755 -3.52 20.64 4.20
N ILE A 756 -2.94 21.39 3.25
CA ILE A 756 -3.39 22.74 2.91
C ILE A 756 -4.02 22.76 1.52
N VAL A 757 -5.25 23.26 1.42
CA VAL A 757 -6.04 23.32 0.18
C VAL A 757 -5.89 24.68 -0.49
N ASP A 758 -5.62 24.67 -1.80
CA ASP A 758 -5.70 25.85 -2.67
C ASP A 758 -6.80 25.62 -3.70
N GLN A 759 -8.02 26.05 -3.34
CA GLN A 759 -9.22 25.87 -4.16
C GLN A 759 -9.07 26.50 -5.55
N ASN A 760 -8.41 27.66 -5.66
CA ASN A 760 -8.29 28.39 -6.92
C ASN A 760 -7.50 27.61 -7.98
N LYS A 761 -6.67 26.67 -7.54
CA LYS A 761 -5.86 25.81 -8.41
C LYS A 761 -6.36 24.36 -8.47
N ASP A 762 -7.40 24.01 -7.70
CA ASP A 762 -7.85 22.64 -7.49
C ASP A 762 -6.70 21.69 -7.07
N VAL A 763 -5.86 22.15 -6.13
CA VAL A 763 -4.74 21.36 -5.59
C VAL A 763 -4.73 21.40 -4.07
N PHE A 764 -4.01 20.44 -3.49
CA PHE A 764 -3.69 20.45 -2.07
C PHE A 764 -2.19 20.16 -1.87
N TYR A 765 -1.63 20.71 -0.79
CA TYR A 765 -0.24 20.57 -0.40
C TYR A 765 -0.15 19.67 0.83
N LYS A 766 0.61 18.58 0.72
CA LYS A 766 0.97 17.75 1.88
C LYS A 766 2.16 18.38 2.59
N GLN A 767 1.92 18.90 3.78
CA GLN A 767 2.94 19.51 4.62
C GLN A 767 3.92 18.46 5.14
N PRO A 768 5.13 18.84 5.57
CA PRO A 768 6.03 17.92 6.27
C PRO A 768 5.38 17.21 7.47
N THR A 769 4.46 17.87 8.20
CA THR A 769 3.67 17.28 9.29
C THR A 769 2.82 16.09 8.86
N PHE A 770 2.32 16.06 7.61
CA PHE A 770 1.65 14.88 7.03
C PHE A 770 2.57 13.68 7.01
N TYR A 771 3.83 13.88 6.60
CA TYR A 771 4.81 12.80 6.55
C TYR A 771 5.28 12.40 7.95
N SER A 772 5.35 13.34 8.89
CA SER A 772 5.59 13.04 10.31
C SER A 772 4.53 12.07 10.83
N MET A 773 3.24 12.41 10.68
CA MET A 773 2.12 11.52 11.02
C MET A 773 2.19 10.17 10.29
N ALA A 774 2.65 10.16 9.03
CA ALA A 774 2.78 8.95 8.24
C ALA A 774 3.80 7.95 8.80
N HIS A 775 4.87 8.41 9.45
CA HIS A 775 5.87 7.52 10.08
C HIS A 775 5.30 6.71 11.25
N PHE A 776 4.15 7.13 11.81
CA PHE A 776 3.43 6.42 12.86
C PHE A 776 2.21 5.70 12.29
N SER A 777 1.24 6.45 11.76
CA SER A 777 -0.05 5.93 11.27
C SER A 777 0.08 4.78 10.27
N LYS A 778 0.98 4.90 9.29
CA LYS A 778 1.17 3.88 8.24
C LYS A 778 1.78 2.58 8.76
N PHE A 779 2.61 2.67 9.79
CA PHE A 779 3.44 1.55 10.25
C PHE A 779 2.93 0.93 11.54
N LEU A 780 2.20 1.68 12.36
CA LEU A 780 1.63 1.24 13.63
C LEU A 780 0.12 1.07 13.47
N CYS A 781 -0.29 -0.16 13.20
CA CYS A 781 -1.70 -0.50 13.08
C CYS A 781 -2.32 -0.74 14.47
N GLU A 782 -3.65 -0.66 14.58
CA GLU A 782 -4.36 -0.96 15.84
C GLU A 782 -3.92 -2.32 16.40
N GLY A 783 -3.61 -2.33 17.70
CA GLY A 783 -3.08 -3.50 18.40
C GLY A 783 -1.56 -3.61 18.41
N SER A 784 -0.81 -2.71 17.75
CA SER A 784 0.66 -2.67 17.89
C SER A 784 1.04 -2.42 19.35
N GLN A 785 1.94 -3.21 19.91
CA GLN A 785 2.34 -3.12 21.31
C GLN A 785 3.71 -2.44 21.43
N ARG A 786 3.82 -1.37 22.22
CA ARG A 786 5.11 -0.74 22.50
C ARG A 786 6.01 -1.70 23.29
N ILE A 787 7.28 -1.78 22.91
CA ILE A 787 8.32 -2.57 23.57
C ILE A 787 9.50 -1.72 24.04
N GLY A 788 10.30 -2.25 24.97
CA GLY A 788 11.45 -1.56 25.54
C GLY A 788 12.56 -1.29 24.52
N VAL A 789 13.23 -0.14 24.68
CA VAL A 789 14.39 0.27 23.87
C VAL A 789 15.47 0.80 24.81
N SER A 790 16.71 0.37 24.62
CA SER A 790 17.88 0.88 25.34
C SER A 790 19.01 1.27 24.39
N PHE A 791 19.88 2.16 24.84
CA PHE A 791 20.99 2.69 24.05
C PHE A 791 22.32 2.34 24.73
N SER A 792 23.36 2.04 23.95
CA SER A 792 24.71 1.75 24.48
C SER A 792 25.40 2.98 25.08
N GLU A 793 25.04 4.16 24.62
CA GLU A 793 25.59 5.45 25.06
C GLU A 793 24.53 6.56 24.97
N HIS A 794 24.83 7.72 25.54
CA HIS A 794 23.95 8.88 25.44
C HIS A 794 23.86 9.38 23.99
N THR A 795 22.65 9.65 23.51
CA THR A 795 22.39 10.11 22.14
C THR A 795 21.33 11.20 22.11
N SER A 796 21.35 12.01 21.05
CA SER A 796 20.27 12.96 20.72
C SER A 796 19.16 12.33 19.88
N LEU A 797 19.29 11.06 19.49
CA LEU A 797 18.23 10.33 18.80
C LEU A 797 17.07 10.06 19.75
N GLU A 798 15.87 10.31 19.26
CA GLU A 798 14.63 9.94 19.94
C GLU A 798 14.03 8.74 19.22
N SER A 799 13.53 7.77 19.96
CA SER A 799 12.98 6.57 19.35
C SER A 799 11.86 5.93 20.14
N SER A 800 11.09 5.11 19.44
CA SER A 800 10.11 4.20 20.04
C SER A 800 9.96 2.95 19.17
N ALA A 801 9.83 1.80 19.82
CA ALA A 801 9.75 0.50 19.14
C ALA A 801 8.45 -0.23 19.48
N PHE A 802 7.95 -0.98 18.51
CA PHE A 802 6.66 -1.65 18.59
C PHE A 802 6.73 -3.05 17.97
N LEU A 803 6.02 -3.98 18.58
CA LEU A 803 5.68 -5.27 18.02
C LEU A 803 4.27 -5.17 17.43
N ARG A 804 4.12 -5.40 16.12
CA ARG A 804 2.83 -5.40 15.45
C ARG A 804 2.09 -6.72 15.68
N PRO A 805 0.74 -6.74 15.52
CA PRO A 805 -0.04 -7.98 15.63
C PRO A 805 0.38 -9.07 14.63
N ASP A 806 0.93 -8.68 13.48
CA ASP A 806 1.45 -9.58 12.44
C ASP A 806 2.82 -10.19 12.77
N GLY A 807 3.40 -9.87 13.94
CA GLY A 807 4.70 -10.34 14.40
C GLY A 807 5.90 -9.53 13.91
N SER A 808 5.69 -8.52 13.05
CA SER A 808 6.76 -7.63 12.61
C SER A 808 7.11 -6.58 13.67
N VAL A 809 8.35 -6.10 13.63
CA VAL A 809 8.88 -5.08 14.53
C VAL A 809 9.04 -3.77 13.77
N VAL A 810 8.59 -2.69 14.39
CA VAL A 810 8.73 -1.32 13.90
C VAL A 810 9.58 -0.53 14.89
N LEU A 811 10.63 0.12 14.40
CA LEU A 811 11.40 1.11 15.17
C LEU A 811 11.31 2.45 14.44
N ILE A 812 10.82 3.49 15.13
CA ILE A 812 10.78 4.86 14.63
C ILE A 812 11.89 5.63 15.33
N VAL A 813 12.68 6.38 14.56
CA VAL A 813 13.82 7.18 15.03
C VAL A 813 13.70 8.59 14.46
N LEU A 814 13.81 9.58 15.33
CA LEU A 814 13.86 10.99 14.99
C LEU A 814 15.26 11.54 15.30
N ASN A 815 15.85 12.22 14.32
CA ASN A 815 17.08 13.00 14.49
C ASN A 815 16.78 14.48 14.21
N ARG A 816 16.72 15.30 15.26
CA ARG A 816 16.56 16.76 15.19
C ARG A 816 17.88 17.54 15.14
N SER A 817 19.01 16.84 15.18
CA SER A 817 20.33 17.48 15.18
C SER A 817 20.82 17.81 13.77
N ASP A 818 21.82 18.70 13.70
CA ASP A 818 22.50 19.09 12.46
C ASP A 818 23.50 18.04 11.94
N VAL A 819 23.69 16.93 12.66
CA VAL A 819 24.69 15.90 12.33
C VAL A 819 24.04 14.57 11.96
N GLU A 820 24.64 13.87 11.00
CA GLU A 820 24.26 12.48 10.71
C GLU A 820 24.72 11.59 11.84
N LEU A 821 23.83 10.70 12.31
CA LEU A 821 24.12 9.73 13.34
C LEU A 821 24.00 8.32 12.76
N GLN A 822 25.11 7.59 12.80
CA GLN A 822 25.17 6.18 12.41
C GLN A 822 24.94 5.31 13.64
N PHE A 823 24.08 4.31 13.50
CA PHE A 823 23.75 3.39 14.58
C PHE A 823 23.50 1.98 14.06
N GLU A 824 23.51 1.01 14.96
CA GLU A 824 23.04 -0.34 14.67
C GLU A 824 21.90 -0.70 15.62
N VAL A 825 20.86 -1.36 15.11
CA VAL A 825 19.82 -1.96 15.95
C VAL A 825 20.20 -3.41 16.21
N TRP A 826 20.31 -3.80 17.47
CA TRP A 826 20.52 -5.19 17.84
C TRP A 826 19.18 -5.86 18.15
N ASP A 827 18.89 -6.89 17.36
CA ASP A 827 17.78 -7.81 17.55
C ASP A 827 18.34 -9.17 17.98
N GLN A 828 17.88 -9.70 19.11
CA GLN A 828 18.37 -10.95 19.69
C GLN A 828 18.19 -12.15 18.75
N THR A 829 17.18 -12.11 17.89
CA THR A 829 16.82 -13.22 16.99
C THR A 829 17.52 -13.16 15.65
N LEU A 830 17.78 -11.95 15.11
CA LEU A 830 18.27 -11.77 13.75
C LEU A 830 19.73 -11.30 13.66
N GLY A 831 20.21 -10.50 14.62
CA GLY A 831 21.53 -9.86 14.58
C GLY A 831 21.47 -8.33 14.55
N PHE A 832 22.31 -7.71 13.73
CA PHE A 832 22.54 -6.27 13.70
C PHE A 832 21.97 -5.63 12.42
N LEU A 833 21.14 -4.59 12.58
CA LEU A 833 20.57 -3.80 11.49
C LEU A 833 21.30 -2.45 11.44
N PRO A 834 22.30 -2.26 10.57
CA PRO A 834 23.00 -0.99 10.45
C PRO A 834 22.09 0.05 9.78
N ALA A 835 22.01 1.24 10.37
CA ALA A 835 21.19 2.33 9.84
C ALA A 835 21.86 3.68 10.09
N ASN A 836 21.50 4.66 9.26
CA ASN A 836 21.97 6.03 9.38
C ASN A 836 20.76 6.94 9.49
N ALA A 837 20.77 7.85 10.46
CA ALA A 837 19.80 8.92 10.60
C ALA A 837 20.43 10.25 10.14
N PRO A 838 20.14 10.72 8.92
CA PRO A 838 20.60 12.02 8.45
C PRO A 838 20.19 13.17 9.38
N PRO A 839 20.83 14.35 9.29
CA PRO A 839 20.37 15.54 9.98
C PRO A 839 18.92 15.85 9.65
N HIS A 840 18.16 16.29 10.66
CA HIS A 840 16.76 16.68 10.49
C HIS A 840 15.93 15.64 9.72
N SER A 841 15.81 14.44 10.28
CA SER A 841 15.16 13.31 9.62
C SER A 841 14.33 12.45 10.55
N ILE A 842 13.33 11.78 9.97
CA ILE A 842 12.52 10.75 10.60
C ILE A 842 12.71 9.46 9.80
N LEU A 843 13.08 8.39 10.49
CA LEU A 843 13.39 7.09 9.93
C LEU A 843 12.49 6.04 10.59
N THR A 844 11.77 5.26 9.79
CA THR A 844 11.06 4.07 10.28
C THR A 844 11.74 2.82 9.72
N LEU A 845 12.14 1.92 10.60
CA LEU A 845 12.65 0.60 10.27
C LEU A 845 11.57 -0.46 10.52
N LEU A 846 11.41 -1.41 9.60
CA LEU A 846 10.43 -2.49 9.67
C LEU A 846 11.07 -3.82 9.28
N TRP A 847 10.95 -4.84 10.12
CA TRP A 847 11.44 -6.20 9.84
C TRP A 847 10.62 -7.27 10.54
N VAL A 848 10.81 -8.54 10.16
CA VAL A 848 10.12 -9.69 10.74
C VAL A 848 11.13 -10.48 11.56
N THR A 849 10.78 -10.85 12.79
CA THR A 849 11.65 -11.56 13.75
C THR A 849 11.60 -13.08 13.64
N SER A 850 10.57 -13.65 12.98
CA SER A 850 10.41 -15.10 12.77
C SER A 850 9.59 -15.43 11.54
#